data_AF-A0A1D6MNL0-F1
#
_entry.id   AF-A0A1D6MNL0-F1
#
_cell.length_a   1.000
_cell.length_b   1.000
_cell.length_c   1.000
_cell.angle_alpha   90.00
_cell.angle_beta   90.00
_cell.angle_gamma   90.00
#
_symmetry.space_group_name_H-M   'P 1'
#
loop_
_entity.id
_entity.type
_entity.pdbx_description
1 polymer ?
#
loop_
_entity_poly.entity_id
_entity_poly.type
_entity_poly.pdbx_seq_one_letter_code
_entity_poly.pdbx_strand_id
1 'polypeptide(L)'
;MPKEHLGTLTGSVLTGPSTVSSRAEDTMLNWKMHKGLMRSLQKTGCSHVLDVYCEGLSHQKGCLQQDAEFIDIQYEAAWRAGNWDFSFFVPYSSWSSTRSRSSCLFNENLHSCLRALQNGDSEEFHAKLCQTKMDLVLALSNTSKESTKYIHSTILKLQILDHATMVWDLRWNLNPNQTSKSPVTKEFSHISTVPKGIQLELLDKEWNLIMFQAERNLDLFEPFLAFRRALLKILGCEEHLVKHLFQSASALRKGLRFSLAAAALYELKELCFHRDESTMTNTYLLARLEDAKLLRAQGQHDMAISLGKYILQKLSDKKNLSDVYRLVGKWLAETRSSNSRTIIEDYLRPSIDLSEFEKSTDKRYMSRQCRTHFHLAHYTYSLFRSYEERLSSNEWQAALRLRKYKTRELEILIKRLRSSSKGVKTDYSVKIQELQKQLALDREEAEKIQDDHDNFLNLALQGYQRSIVVGGKYDLQVVFRLVSLWFSLFSRDQVVKAMLKTTKEVQTYKFIPLVYQIASRLGSTKDAQGSFNFQIALASLLKKMAVDHPYHTIFQLLALANGDRVKDKQRSRSSFVVDMEKKLAAENLLKELSSCHGPLICQMKQMVEIYIKLAELETKKEPREARSIGQLELVPVVTATVPIDPSCRYEEGSFPHFTGLADSIMIMNGINAPKVIECFGSDGNKYRQLAKSGNDDLRQDAVMEQFFSLVNTFLQNHRDTSKRRLKIRTYKVVPFTPSAGVVEWVNGTVPLGDYLIGSTRSGGAHGRYGIGDWTYLQCREYLMSEKDKRRAFLKICSNFRPVMHHFFLERFLLPADWFQSRLAYTRSVAASSMVGYIVGLGDRHSMNILIDQDTAEVVHIDLGVAFEQGLMLKTPERVPFRLTRDIIDGMGVTGVEGVFRRCCEKTLCVMRANKEALLTIIEVFVHDPLYKWALSPLKALQRQKETVDTDSCLDDSQEPYDGNKDAARAILRVKQKLDGYEDGEMRSVQGQVQQLIQDAVDVDRLCQMFPGWGPWL
;
A
#
# COMPACT_ATOMS: atom_id res chain seq x y z
N MET A 1 -17.35 -4.40 17.96
CA MET A 1 -17.14 -3.33 18.95
C MET A 1 -15.65 -3.03 19.08
N PRO A 2 -15.10 -2.05 18.35
CA PRO A 2 -13.84 -1.41 18.73
C PRO A 2 -14.15 -0.01 19.30
N LYS A 3 -13.74 0.22 20.55
CA LYS A 3 -13.67 1.55 21.15
C LYS A 3 -12.46 2.27 20.56
N GLU A 4 -12.65 3.20 19.64
CA GLU A 4 -11.63 4.21 19.30
C GLU A 4 -12.27 5.57 19.04
N HIS A 5 -11.94 6.52 19.92
CA HIS A 5 -11.43 7.87 19.61
C HIS A 5 -11.82 8.86 20.72
N LEU A 6 -11.11 8.77 21.84
CA LEU A 6 -10.87 9.89 22.74
C LEU A 6 -9.36 10.00 22.90
N GLY A 7 -8.73 10.71 21.96
CA GLY A 7 -7.40 11.26 22.17
C GLY A 7 -7.55 12.48 23.05
N THR A 8 -7.49 12.26 24.36
CA THR A 8 -7.19 13.27 25.37
C THR A 8 -5.94 14.02 24.95
N LEU A 9 -6.06 15.34 24.81
CA LEU A 9 -4.93 16.24 25.01
C LEU A 9 -4.29 15.86 26.34
N THR A 10 -2.99 15.57 26.34
CA THR A 10 -2.20 15.33 27.54
C THR A 10 -2.27 16.58 28.42
N GLY A 11 -3.20 16.59 29.38
CA GLY A 11 -3.14 17.48 30.51
C GLY A 11 -1.95 17.07 31.36
N SER A 12 -0.88 17.83 31.31
CA SER A 12 0.17 17.78 32.32
C SER A 12 -0.46 18.23 33.63
N VAL A 13 -0.71 17.27 34.53
CA VAL A 13 -0.93 17.55 35.94
C VAL A 13 0.41 18.05 36.49
N LEU A 14 0.59 19.37 36.52
CA LEU A 14 1.58 20.00 37.39
C LEU A 14 0.95 20.09 38.78
N THR A 15 1.20 19.09 39.62
CA THR A 15 1.02 19.24 41.07
C THR A 15 2.12 20.14 41.60
N GLY A 16 1.78 21.41 41.81
CA GLY A 16 2.52 22.35 42.65
C GLY A 16 1.53 23.38 43.18
N PRO A 17 1.54 23.73 44.49
CA PRO A 17 0.57 24.65 45.03
C PRO A 17 1.00 26.09 44.70
N SER A 18 0.63 26.58 43.51
CA SER A 18 0.64 28.00 43.22
C SER A 18 -0.76 28.54 43.44
N THR A 19 -0.97 29.10 44.63
CA THR A 19 -2.14 29.89 44.97
C THR A 19 -2.25 31.09 44.02
N VAL A 20 -3.50 31.36 43.59
CA VAL A 20 -3.95 32.48 42.74
C VAL A 20 -3.86 32.25 41.21
N SER A 21 -4.60 31.26 40.70
CA SER A 21 -5.17 31.32 39.34
C SER A 21 -6.34 32.30 39.37
N SER A 22 -6.32 33.30 38.50
CA SER A 22 -7.40 34.29 38.43
C SER A 22 -8.69 33.61 37.93
N ARG A 23 -9.86 33.93 38.52
CA ARG A 23 -11.17 33.41 38.04
C ARG A 23 -11.36 33.58 36.52
N ALA A 24 -10.69 34.56 35.91
CA ALA A 24 -10.70 34.80 34.47
C ALA A 24 -10.02 33.69 33.65
N GLU A 25 -8.91 33.13 34.13
CA GLU A 25 -8.18 32.04 33.44
C GLU A 25 -8.95 30.72 33.49
N ASP A 26 -9.55 30.39 34.63
CA ASP A 26 -10.44 29.22 34.76
C ASP A 26 -11.68 29.35 33.87
N THR A 27 -12.22 30.57 33.72
CA THR A 27 -13.28 30.83 32.74
C THR A 27 -12.77 30.70 31.30
N MET A 28 -11.63 31.27 30.91
CA MET A 28 -11.13 31.14 29.53
C MET A 28 -10.77 29.69 29.15
N LEU A 29 -10.24 28.90 30.08
CA LEU A 29 -9.86 27.49 29.85
C LEU A 29 -11.11 26.64 29.59
N ASN A 30 -12.15 26.83 30.40
CA ASN A 30 -13.40 26.11 30.30
C ASN A 30 -14.16 26.48 29.00
N TRP A 31 -13.99 27.71 28.49
CA TRP A 31 -14.66 28.15 27.25
C TRP A 31 -14.00 27.57 26.00
N LYS A 32 -12.68 27.40 26.00
CA LYS A 32 -11.97 26.64 24.95
C LYS A 32 -12.44 25.18 24.91
N MET A 33 -12.77 24.59 26.06
CA MET A 33 -13.34 23.25 26.13
C MET A 33 -14.75 23.19 25.52
N HIS A 34 -15.63 24.15 25.84
CA HIS A 34 -16.97 24.24 25.23
C HIS A 34 -16.90 24.39 23.70
N LYS A 35 -16.04 25.27 23.18
CA LYS A 35 -15.79 25.41 21.73
C LYS A 35 -15.26 24.12 21.09
N GLY A 36 -14.32 23.46 21.77
CA GLY A 36 -13.78 22.17 21.34
C GLY A 36 -14.84 21.08 21.29
N LEU A 37 -15.74 21.05 22.27
CA LEU A 37 -16.88 20.14 22.33
C LEU A 37 -17.89 20.43 21.23
N MET A 38 -18.27 21.69 21.00
CA MET A 38 -19.18 22.08 19.91
C MET A 38 -18.63 21.64 18.54
N ARG A 39 -17.36 21.91 18.27
CA ARG A 39 -16.68 21.44 17.05
C ARG A 39 -16.64 19.92 16.95
N SER A 40 -16.51 19.23 18.07
CA SER A 40 -16.51 17.76 18.10
C SER A 40 -17.91 17.24 17.79
N LEU A 41 -18.95 17.77 18.45
CA LEU A 41 -20.36 17.42 18.22
C LEU A 41 -20.79 17.68 16.76
N GLN A 42 -20.34 18.80 16.20
CA GLN A 42 -20.57 19.16 14.80
C GLN A 42 -19.87 18.18 13.85
N LYS A 43 -18.59 17.86 14.08
CA LYS A 43 -17.85 16.87 13.28
C LYS A 43 -18.37 15.45 13.42
N THR A 44 -18.97 15.13 14.57
CA THR A 44 -19.70 13.88 14.78
C THR A 44 -21.13 13.94 14.23
N GLY A 45 -21.60 15.06 13.68
CA GLY A 45 -22.92 15.15 13.08
C GLY A 45 -24.09 15.06 14.06
N CYS A 46 -23.88 15.37 15.34
CA CYS A 46 -24.91 15.35 16.37
C CYS A 46 -25.62 16.72 16.41
N SER A 47 -26.34 17.09 15.36
CA SER A 47 -26.95 18.43 15.22
C SER A 47 -27.92 18.74 16.36
N HIS A 48 -28.86 17.86 16.68
CA HIS A 48 -29.82 18.08 17.77
C HIS A 48 -29.14 18.29 19.13
N VAL A 49 -28.11 17.50 19.43
CA VAL A 49 -27.36 17.66 20.70
C VAL A 49 -26.60 18.98 20.69
N LEU A 50 -26.03 19.37 19.55
CA LEU A 50 -25.37 20.65 19.38
C LEU A 50 -26.35 21.81 19.57
N ASP A 51 -27.56 21.73 19.02
CA ASP A 51 -28.59 22.78 19.11
C ASP A 51 -29.04 22.96 20.56
N VAL A 52 -29.44 21.87 21.25
CA VAL A 52 -29.81 21.91 22.68
C VAL A 52 -28.66 22.43 23.54
N TYR A 53 -27.42 22.04 23.22
CA TYR A 53 -26.24 22.53 23.92
C TYR A 53 -26.01 24.03 23.69
N CYS A 54 -26.20 24.51 22.46
CA CYS A 54 -26.11 25.92 22.09
C CYS A 54 -27.20 26.75 22.77
N GLU A 55 -28.43 26.25 22.84
CA GLU A 55 -29.54 26.88 23.57
C GLU A 55 -29.20 26.99 25.06
N GLY A 56 -28.78 25.89 25.69
CA GLY A 56 -28.37 25.88 27.10
C GLY A 56 -27.23 26.87 27.41
N LEU A 57 -26.25 26.98 26.52
CA LEU A 57 -25.16 27.96 26.66
C LEU A 57 -25.64 29.41 26.47
N SER A 58 -26.56 29.64 25.53
CA SER A 58 -27.13 30.96 25.27
C SER A 58 -27.98 31.47 26.43
N HIS A 59 -28.65 30.57 27.17
CA HIS A 59 -29.41 30.89 28.38
C HIS A 59 -28.55 31.12 29.61
N GLN A 60 -27.36 30.52 29.71
CA GLN A 60 -26.56 30.58 30.93
C GLN A 60 -25.74 31.87 31.09
N LYS A 61 -25.30 32.55 30.02
CA LYS A 61 -24.43 33.76 30.14
C LYS A 61 -24.50 34.70 28.93
N GLY A 62 -24.83 35.98 29.16
CA GLY A 62 -24.86 37.04 28.12
C GLY A 62 -23.50 37.42 27.47
N CYS A 63 -22.37 36.95 28.01
CA CYS A 63 -21.03 37.23 27.48
C CYS A 63 -20.67 36.43 26.20
N LEU A 64 -21.39 35.33 25.91
CA LEU A 64 -21.18 34.51 24.70
C LEU A 64 -21.67 35.19 23.41
N GLN A 65 -22.47 36.26 23.53
CA GLN A 65 -23.03 37.00 22.38
C GLN A 65 -21.98 37.84 21.62
N GLN A 66 -20.76 37.96 22.15
CA GLN A 66 -19.69 38.79 21.57
C GLN A 66 -18.60 37.98 20.86
N ASP A 67 -18.62 36.64 20.94
CA ASP A 67 -17.58 35.78 20.36
C ASP A 67 -17.95 35.35 18.93
N ALA A 68 -17.23 35.89 17.94
CA ALA A 68 -17.47 35.64 16.52
C ALA A 68 -17.37 34.15 16.12
N GLU A 69 -16.51 33.37 16.78
CA GLU A 69 -16.34 31.94 16.47
C GLU A 69 -17.52 31.10 16.96
N PHE A 70 -18.14 31.51 18.07
CA PHE A 70 -19.35 30.87 18.60
C PHE A 70 -20.55 31.14 17.69
N ILE A 71 -20.71 32.40 17.27
CA ILE A 71 -21.76 32.83 16.34
C ILE A 71 -21.64 32.10 15.00
N ASP A 72 -20.42 31.98 14.45
CA ASP A 72 -20.19 31.28 13.18
C ASP A 72 -20.58 29.78 13.25
N ILE A 73 -20.28 29.09 14.36
CA ILE A 73 -20.68 27.68 14.55
C ILE A 73 -22.21 27.52 14.64
N GLN A 74 -22.90 28.47 15.28
CA GLN A 74 -24.35 28.43 15.42
C GLN A 74 -25.06 28.71 14.09
N TYR A 75 -24.62 29.70 13.32
CA TYR A 75 -25.14 29.90 11.96
C TYR A 75 -24.84 28.69 11.08
N GLU A 76 -23.69 28.05 11.27
CA GLU A 76 -23.35 26.81 10.56
C GLU A 76 -24.29 25.65 10.92
N ALA A 77 -24.74 25.56 12.18
CA ALA A 77 -25.77 24.61 12.58
C ALA A 77 -27.15 24.98 11.99
N ALA A 78 -27.52 26.26 12.03
CA ALA A 78 -28.81 26.77 11.56
C ALA A 78 -29.03 26.52 10.06
N TRP A 79 -28.09 26.91 9.19
CA TRP A 79 -28.25 26.68 7.74
C TRP A 79 -28.20 25.19 7.40
N ARG A 80 -27.46 24.37 8.15
CA ARG A 80 -27.46 22.91 7.97
C ARG A 80 -28.79 22.29 8.37
N ALA A 81 -29.42 22.77 9.44
CA ALA A 81 -30.74 22.31 9.90
C ALA A 81 -31.87 22.82 8.99
N GLY A 82 -31.63 23.87 8.20
CA GLY A 82 -32.66 24.56 7.42
C GLY A 82 -33.52 25.49 8.27
N ASN A 83 -32.99 25.95 9.41
CA ASN A 83 -33.64 26.95 10.24
C ASN A 83 -33.33 28.36 9.70
N TRP A 84 -34.20 28.87 8.82
CA TRP A 84 -34.04 30.17 8.17
C TRP A 84 -34.53 31.35 9.02
N ASP A 85 -35.30 31.08 10.07
CA ASP A 85 -35.82 32.08 11.01
C ASP A 85 -34.85 32.37 12.16
N PHE A 86 -33.73 31.62 12.22
CA PHE A 86 -32.68 31.85 13.19
C PHE A 86 -32.10 33.27 13.04
N SER A 87 -32.27 34.08 14.08
CA SER A 87 -31.65 35.38 14.21
C SER A 87 -31.15 35.56 15.63
N PHE A 88 -29.93 36.08 15.78
CA PHE A 88 -29.38 36.38 17.09
C PHE A 88 -30.02 37.66 17.61
N PHE A 89 -30.72 37.59 18.75
CA PHE A 89 -31.29 38.79 19.39
C PHE A 89 -30.12 39.58 20.02
N VAL A 90 -29.61 40.58 19.31
CA VAL A 90 -28.66 41.56 19.86
C VAL A 90 -29.49 42.70 20.44
N PRO A 91 -29.47 42.94 21.78
CA PRO A 91 -30.12 44.12 22.34
C PRO A 91 -29.47 45.38 21.75
N TYR A 92 -30.29 46.25 21.17
CA TYR A 92 -29.92 47.49 20.49
C TYR A 92 -29.02 48.45 21.31
N SER A 93 -28.83 48.22 22.62
CA SER A 93 -28.03 49.06 23.52
C SER A 93 -26.52 48.75 23.53
N SER A 94 -26.02 47.85 22.66
CA SER A 94 -24.61 47.41 22.67
C SER A 94 -23.88 47.51 21.33
N TRP A 95 -24.29 48.44 20.46
CA TRP A 95 -23.44 48.89 19.36
C TRP A 95 -22.37 49.84 19.88
N SER A 96 -21.26 49.30 20.38
CA SER A 96 -20.01 50.08 20.37
C SER A 96 -19.52 50.15 18.91
N SER A 97 -19.28 51.37 18.43
CA SER A 97 -18.79 51.72 17.09
C SER A 97 -17.36 51.22 16.79
N THR A 98 -16.85 50.27 17.59
CA THR A 98 -15.52 49.67 17.51
C THR A 98 -15.57 48.15 17.52
N ARG A 99 -16.58 47.52 16.89
CA ARG A 99 -16.38 46.14 16.40
C ARG A 99 -15.31 46.20 15.31
N SER A 100 -14.11 45.71 15.63
CA SER A 100 -13.08 45.51 14.63
C SER A 100 -13.68 44.69 13.49
N ARG A 101 -13.56 45.25 12.28
CA ARG A 101 -14.03 44.75 10.99
C ARG A 101 -13.33 43.44 10.54
N SER A 102 -12.89 42.57 11.47
CA SER A 102 -11.85 41.58 11.19
C SER A 102 -12.26 40.11 11.37
N SER A 103 -13.48 39.76 11.77
CA SER A 103 -13.92 38.35 11.76
C SER A 103 -14.89 38.11 10.61
N CYS A 104 -14.42 37.47 9.54
CA CYS A 104 -15.24 36.99 8.42
C CYS A 104 -16.28 35.96 8.94
N LEU A 105 -17.52 36.40 9.17
CA LEU A 105 -18.66 35.54 9.55
C LEU A 105 -19.24 34.87 8.30
N PHE A 106 -18.46 33.95 7.73
CA PHE A 106 -18.81 33.27 6.49
C PHE A 106 -20.16 32.54 6.58
N ASN A 107 -20.41 31.82 7.68
CA ASN A 107 -21.62 31.02 7.79
C ASN A 107 -22.88 31.88 8.02
N GLU A 108 -22.74 33.04 8.66
CA GLU A 108 -23.83 34.03 8.80
C GLU A 108 -24.22 34.61 7.44
N ASN A 109 -23.23 35.07 6.67
CA ASN A 109 -23.52 35.63 5.35
C ASN A 109 -24.06 34.56 4.39
N LEU A 110 -23.55 33.32 4.48
CA LEU A 110 -24.08 32.19 3.70
C LEU A 110 -25.53 31.88 4.08
N HIS A 111 -25.85 31.84 5.37
CA HIS A 111 -27.22 31.66 5.85
C HIS A 111 -28.14 32.77 5.32
N SER A 112 -27.70 34.02 5.37
CA SER A 112 -28.44 35.18 4.83
C SER A 112 -28.65 35.05 3.31
N CYS A 113 -27.62 34.64 2.55
CA CYS A 113 -27.74 34.39 1.11
C CYS A 113 -28.74 33.26 0.81
N LEU A 114 -28.74 32.17 1.59
CA LEU A 114 -29.66 31.06 1.39
C LEU A 114 -31.10 31.43 1.77
N ARG A 115 -31.29 32.24 2.80
CA ARG A 115 -32.60 32.83 3.17
C ARG A 115 -33.12 33.78 2.09
N ALA A 116 -32.28 34.67 1.59
CA ALA A 116 -32.62 35.56 0.49
C ALA A 116 -32.93 34.78 -0.80
N LEU A 117 -32.18 33.71 -1.09
CA LEU A 117 -32.47 32.77 -2.18
C LEU A 117 -33.85 32.15 -2.04
N GLN A 118 -34.26 31.77 -0.83
CA GLN A 118 -35.57 31.21 -0.54
C GLN A 118 -36.69 32.23 -0.79
N ASN A 119 -36.54 33.43 -0.24
CA ASN A 119 -37.53 34.51 -0.24
C ASN A 119 -37.60 35.31 -1.55
N GLY A 120 -36.57 35.24 -2.39
CA GLY A 120 -36.48 36.00 -3.65
C GLY A 120 -35.97 37.43 -3.49
N ASP A 121 -35.27 37.75 -2.38
CA ASP A 121 -34.68 39.08 -2.16
C ASP A 121 -33.35 39.22 -2.91
N SER A 122 -33.38 39.92 -4.05
CA SER A 122 -32.21 40.09 -4.92
C SER A 122 -31.17 41.04 -4.33
N GLU A 123 -31.61 42.10 -3.64
CA GLU A 123 -30.71 43.11 -3.09
C GLU A 123 -29.90 42.52 -1.92
N GLU A 124 -30.57 41.83 -0.99
CA GLU A 124 -29.90 41.17 0.12
C GLU A 124 -28.95 40.07 -0.36
N PHE A 125 -29.37 39.25 -1.33
CA PHE A 125 -28.55 38.18 -1.89
C PHE A 125 -27.26 38.71 -2.51
N HIS A 126 -27.34 39.65 -3.45
CA HIS A 126 -26.16 40.16 -4.14
C HIS A 126 -25.26 40.98 -3.23
N ALA A 127 -25.82 41.77 -2.31
CA ALA A 127 -25.02 42.55 -1.36
C ALA A 127 -24.19 41.64 -0.44
N LYS A 128 -24.82 40.62 0.17
CA LYS A 128 -24.15 39.68 1.08
C LYS A 128 -23.17 38.77 0.34
N LEU A 129 -23.50 38.33 -0.87
CA LEU A 129 -22.62 37.53 -1.71
C LEU A 129 -21.35 38.32 -2.10
N CYS A 130 -21.50 39.54 -2.58
CA CYS A 130 -20.37 40.41 -2.95
C CYS A 130 -19.48 40.69 -1.74
N GLN A 131 -20.08 41.07 -0.60
CA GLN A 131 -19.32 41.31 0.63
C GLN A 131 -18.52 40.08 1.06
N THR A 132 -19.13 38.89 1.05
CA THR A 132 -18.45 37.66 1.45
C THR A 132 -17.34 37.26 0.48
N LYS A 133 -17.57 37.41 -0.84
CA LYS A 133 -16.51 37.16 -1.84
C LYS A 133 -15.33 38.11 -1.62
N MET A 134 -15.58 39.40 -1.40
CA MET A 134 -14.53 40.38 -1.09
C MET A 134 -13.78 40.01 0.19
N ASP A 135 -14.48 39.67 1.27
CA ASP A 135 -13.86 39.29 2.55
C ASP A 135 -12.98 38.04 2.42
N LEU A 136 -13.42 37.03 1.66
CA LEU A 136 -12.65 35.81 1.42
C LEU A 136 -11.43 36.06 0.52
N VAL A 137 -11.56 36.90 -0.52
CA VAL A 137 -10.42 37.27 -1.37
C VAL A 137 -9.41 38.13 -0.62
N LEU A 138 -9.87 39.07 0.21
CA LEU A 138 -9.00 39.84 1.11
C LEU A 138 -8.32 38.95 2.14
N ALA A 139 -9.03 37.96 2.69
CA ALA A 139 -8.43 36.97 3.57
C ALA A 139 -7.36 36.15 2.84
N LEU A 140 -7.62 35.73 1.59
CA LEU A 140 -6.65 35.02 0.76
C LEU A 140 -5.41 35.86 0.42
N SER A 141 -5.59 37.14 0.09
CA SER A 141 -4.47 38.04 -0.21
C SER A 141 -3.58 38.28 1.01
N ASN A 142 -4.18 38.25 2.20
CA ASN A 142 -3.47 38.46 3.46
C ASN A 142 -2.88 37.16 4.04
N THR A 143 -3.28 35.99 3.53
CA THR A 143 -2.73 34.72 4.01
C THR A 143 -1.35 34.41 3.46
N SER A 144 -0.50 33.87 4.34
CA SER A 144 0.79 33.33 3.93
C SER A 144 0.58 32.13 3.00
N LYS A 145 1.45 32.03 1.98
CA LYS A 145 1.51 30.90 1.04
C LYS A 145 1.71 29.53 1.73
N GLU A 146 2.13 29.54 3.00
CA GLU A 146 2.42 28.36 3.82
C GLU A 146 1.14 27.72 4.41
N SER A 147 0.02 28.45 4.46
CA SER A 147 -1.24 28.01 5.09
C SER A 147 -2.14 27.16 4.17
N THR A 148 -1.58 26.09 3.56
CA THR A 148 -2.27 25.24 2.56
C THR A 148 -3.67 24.77 2.97
N LYS A 149 -3.86 24.35 4.23
CA LYS A 149 -5.17 23.90 4.73
C LYS A 149 -6.21 25.02 4.72
N TYR A 150 -5.81 26.23 5.08
CA TYR A 150 -6.68 27.40 5.06
C TYR A 150 -7.02 27.78 3.62
N ILE A 151 -6.02 27.86 2.74
CA ILE A 151 -6.20 28.15 1.31
C ILE A 151 -7.20 27.16 0.68
N HIS A 152 -7.02 25.86 0.88
CA HIS A 152 -7.96 24.87 0.36
C HIS A 152 -9.37 25.02 0.93
N SER A 153 -9.51 25.35 2.21
CA SER A 153 -10.82 25.62 2.81
C SER A 153 -11.47 26.88 2.23
N THR A 154 -10.72 27.93 1.96
CA THR A 154 -11.24 29.19 1.44
C THR A 154 -11.59 29.09 -0.04
N ILE A 155 -10.81 28.37 -0.84
CA ILE A 155 -11.15 28.04 -2.24
C ILE A 155 -12.48 27.30 -2.29
N LEU A 156 -12.69 26.32 -1.42
CA LEU A 156 -13.97 25.62 -1.35
C LEU A 156 -15.12 26.55 -0.96
N LYS A 157 -14.91 27.46 0.01
CA LYS A 157 -15.92 28.47 0.38
C LYS A 157 -16.28 29.38 -0.80
N LEU A 158 -15.31 29.76 -1.63
CA LEU A 158 -15.57 30.51 -2.86
C LEU A 158 -16.37 29.70 -3.87
N GLN A 159 -16.05 28.41 -4.05
CA GLN A 159 -16.83 27.50 -4.90
C GLN A 159 -18.28 27.34 -4.41
N ILE A 160 -18.49 27.25 -3.09
CA ILE A 160 -19.83 27.24 -2.48
C ILE A 160 -20.64 28.48 -2.88
N LEU A 161 -20.04 29.68 -2.79
CA LEU A 161 -20.71 30.93 -3.18
C LEU A 161 -20.95 31.02 -4.69
N ASP A 162 -20.04 30.49 -5.50
CA ASP A 162 -20.19 30.46 -6.96
C ASP A 162 -21.38 29.57 -7.36
N HIS A 163 -21.49 28.37 -6.78
CA HIS A 163 -22.64 27.51 -6.98
C HIS A 163 -23.94 28.11 -6.44
N ALA A 164 -23.91 28.87 -5.34
CA ALA A 164 -25.08 29.61 -4.88
C ALA A 164 -25.55 30.64 -5.94
N THR A 165 -24.59 31.28 -6.63
CA THR A 165 -24.88 32.22 -7.73
C THR A 165 -25.50 31.51 -8.93
N MET A 166 -24.91 30.38 -9.36
CA MET A 166 -25.45 29.58 -10.46
C MET A 166 -26.89 29.12 -10.17
N VAL A 167 -27.16 28.71 -8.92
CA VAL A 167 -28.50 28.28 -8.50
C VAL A 167 -29.49 29.45 -8.47
N TRP A 168 -29.06 30.64 -8.04
CA TRP A 168 -29.87 31.85 -8.13
C TRP A 168 -30.30 32.12 -9.57
N ASP A 169 -29.34 32.08 -10.51
CA ASP A 169 -29.62 32.27 -11.94
C ASP A 169 -30.61 31.22 -12.47
N LEU A 170 -30.47 29.97 -12.04
CA LEU A 170 -31.39 28.89 -12.43
C LEU A 170 -32.81 29.06 -11.87
N ARG A 171 -32.95 29.61 -10.65
CA ARG A 171 -34.25 29.75 -9.99
C ARG A 171 -35.03 30.99 -10.43
N TRP A 172 -34.33 32.10 -10.68
CA TRP A 172 -34.93 33.42 -10.86
C TRP A 172 -34.64 34.10 -12.22
N ASN A 173 -33.66 33.64 -13.03
CA ASN A 173 -33.23 34.33 -14.27
C ASN A 173 -33.65 33.68 -15.61
N LEU A 174 -34.63 32.76 -15.67
CA LEU A 174 -34.98 32.07 -16.92
C LEU A 174 -36.27 32.57 -17.61
N ASN A 175 -36.08 33.44 -18.60
CA ASN A 175 -36.99 33.64 -19.74
C ASN A 175 -36.27 33.12 -21.02
N PRO A 176 -36.65 31.98 -21.64
CA PRO A 176 -35.83 31.34 -22.68
C PRO A 176 -35.83 31.99 -24.08
N ASN A 177 -36.67 33.00 -24.36
CA ASN A 177 -36.98 33.40 -25.75
C ASN A 177 -36.68 34.88 -26.11
N GLN A 178 -35.55 35.45 -25.67
CA GLN A 178 -35.10 36.73 -26.25
C GLN A 178 -33.65 36.68 -26.75
N THR A 179 -33.49 36.16 -27.96
CA THR A 179 -32.44 36.64 -28.87
C THR A 179 -32.80 38.05 -29.34
N SER A 180 -32.46 39.08 -28.56
CA SER A 180 -32.31 40.43 -29.14
C SER A 180 -31.34 41.27 -28.33
N LYS A 181 -30.37 41.86 -29.03
CA LYS A 181 -29.38 42.80 -28.50
C LYS A 181 -30.07 44.13 -28.18
N SER A 182 -30.40 44.39 -26.92
CA SER A 182 -30.50 45.76 -26.37
C SER A 182 -30.40 45.74 -24.84
N PRO A 183 -29.78 46.76 -24.20
CA PRO A 183 -29.70 46.85 -22.76
C PRO A 183 -30.97 47.54 -22.25
N VAL A 184 -32.04 46.77 -22.04
CA VAL A 184 -33.25 47.24 -21.38
C VAL A 184 -33.42 46.44 -20.09
N THR A 185 -33.61 47.17 -19.00
CA THR A 185 -33.96 46.74 -17.64
C THR A 185 -34.57 45.34 -17.56
N LYS A 186 -33.83 44.41 -16.93
CA LYS A 186 -34.33 43.08 -16.58
C LYS A 186 -35.40 43.25 -15.50
N GLU A 187 -36.67 43.32 -15.88
CA GLU A 187 -37.76 43.07 -14.95
C GLU A 187 -37.71 41.59 -14.53
N PHE A 188 -37.40 41.35 -13.26
CA PHE A 188 -37.38 40.02 -12.66
C PHE A 188 -38.81 39.51 -12.53
N SER A 189 -39.10 38.34 -13.11
CA SER A 189 -40.37 37.67 -12.89
C SER A 189 -40.40 37.11 -11.46
N HIS A 190 -41.31 37.59 -10.61
CA HIS A 190 -41.56 37.10 -9.25
C HIS A 190 -42.09 35.65 -9.17
N ILE A 191 -42.09 34.89 -10.27
CA ILE A 191 -42.60 33.51 -10.32
C ILE A 191 -41.43 32.55 -10.11
N SER A 192 -41.42 31.86 -8.97
CA SER A 192 -40.43 30.81 -8.69
C SER A 192 -40.60 29.65 -9.67
N THR A 193 -39.60 29.42 -10.52
CA THR A 193 -39.57 28.24 -11.40
C THR A 193 -38.71 27.15 -10.80
N VAL A 194 -39.25 25.92 -10.70
CA VAL A 194 -38.45 24.72 -10.39
C VAL A 194 -37.58 24.41 -11.62
N PRO A 195 -36.23 24.36 -11.49
CA PRO A 195 -35.36 24.12 -12.63
C PRO A 195 -35.64 22.78 -13.34
N LYS A 196 -35.67 22.77 -14.68
CA LYS A 196 -35.87 21.53 -15.48
C LYS A 196 -34.61 20.66 -15.47
N GLY A 197 -34.77 19.34 -15.61
CA GLY A 197 -33.69 18.34 -15.49
C GLY A 197 -32.41 18.61 -16.31
N ILE A 198 -32.53 19.13 -17.54
CA ILE A 198 -31.38 19.42 -18.42
C ILE A 198 -30.46 20.52 -17.85
N GLN A 199 -31.01 21.47 -17.11
CA GLN A 199 -30.23 22.56 -16.50
C GLN A 199 -29.48 22.10 -15.25
N LEU A 200 -30.08 21.15 -14.51
CA LEU A 200 -29.44 20.48 -13.38
C LEU A 200 -28.30 19.54 -13.82
N GLU A 201 -28.30 19.01 -15.05
CA GLU A 201 -27.23 18.14 -15.54
C GLU A 201 -25.86 18.83 -15.65
N LEU A 202 -25.82 20.11 -16.03
CA LEU A 202 -24.58 20.89 -16.07
C LEU A 202 -24.00 21.09 -14.66
N LEU A 203 -24.87 21.46 -13.72
CA LEU A 203 -24.51 21.62 -12.31
C LEU A 203 -24.09 20.28 -11.68
N ASP A 204 -24.78 19.18 -12.03
CA ASP A 204 -24.42 17.84 -11.62
C ASP A 204 -23.04 17.42 -12.14
N LYS A 205 -22.63 17.83 -13.36
CA LYS A 205 -21.28 17.54 -13.89
C LYS A 205 -20.20 18.23 -13.06
N GLU A 206 -20.37 19.51 -12.74
CA GLU A 206 -19.42 20.26 -11.90
C GLU A 206 -19.37 19.72 -10.47
N TRP A 207 -20.54 19.43 -9.89
CA TRP A 207 -20.62 18.79 -8.59
C TRP A 207 -19.91 17.43 -8.59
N ASN A 208 -20.09 16.59 -9.61
CA ASN A 208 -19.40 15.31 -9.70
C ASN A 208 -17.87 15.47 -9.85
N LEU A 209 -17.39 16.51 -10.54
CA LEU A 209 -15.97 16.84 -10.63
C LEU A 209 -15.38 17.21 -9.27
N ILE A 210 -16.06 18.10 -8.52
CA ILE A 210 -15.66 18.49 -7.16
C ILE A 210 -15.68 17.27 -6.24
N MET A 211 -16.72 16.43 -6.34
CA MET A 211 -16.82 15.20 -5.56
C MET A 211 -15.64 14.27 -5.83
N PHE A 212 -15.23 14.11 -7.09
CA PHE A 212 -14.08 13.28 -7.45
C PHE A 212 -12.75 13.84 -6.92
N GLN A 213 -12.56 15.16 -6.98
CA GLN A 213 -11.33 15.81 -6.50
C GLN A 213 -11.26 15.83 -4.95
N ALA A 214 -12.39 16.09 -4.30
CA ALA A 214 -12.49 16.25 -2.84
C ALA A 214 -12.69 14.93 -2.08
N GLU A 215 -13.05 13.81 -2.74
CA GLU A 215 -13.24 12.48 -2.08
C GLU A 215 -12.02 12.09 -1.24
N ARG A 216 -10.82 12.55 -1.59
CA ARG A 216 -9.58 12.26 -0.85
C ARG A 216 -9.47 13.00 0.50
N ASN A 217 -10.14 14.15 0.68
CA ASN A 217 -10.08 14.93 1.91
C ASN A 217 -11.47 15.26 2.46
N LEU A 218 -11.97 14.40 3.34
CA LEU A 218 -13.33 14.52 3.89
C LEU A 218 -13.59 15.78 4.70
N ASP A 219 -12.57 16.31 5.38
CA ASP A 219 -12.75 17.52 6.19
C ASP A 219 -13.04 18.75 5.31
N LEU A 220 -12.60 18.74 4.05
CA LEU A 220 -13.00 19.75 3.06
C LEU A 220 -14.29 19.34 2.36
N PHE A 221 -14.48 18.06 2.13
CA PHE A 221 -15.60 17.58 1.33
C PHE A 221 -16.96 17.65 2.04
N GLU A 222 -17.00 17.38 3.35
CA GLU A 222 -18.22 17.30 4.13
C GLU A 222 -19.04 18.61 4.12
N PRO A 223 -18.46 19.80 4.31
CA PRO A 223 -19.22 21.06 4.24
C PRO A 223 -19.92 21.26 2.90
N PHE A 224 -19.28 20.85 1.79
CA PHE A 224 -19.87 20.93 0.47
C PHE A 224 -21.06 19.98 0.29
N LEU A 225 -21.00 18.77 0.85
CA LEU A 225 -22.12 17.83 0.84
C LEU A 225 -23.33 18.40 1.60
N ALA A 226 -23.08 19.01 2.77
CA ALA A 226 -24.12 19.65 3.57
C ALA A 226 -24.73 20.85 2.85
N PHE A 227 -23.90 21.68 2.20
CA PHE A 227 -24.35 22.83 1.41
C PHE A 227 -25.22 22.41 0.22
N ARG A 228 -24.78 21.42 -0.58
CA ARG A 228 -25.56 20.90 -1.71
C ARG A 228 -26.90 20.32 -1.25
N ARG A 229 -26.95 19.68 -0.08
CA ARG A 229 -28.21 19.22 0.53
C ARG A 229 -29.14 20.40 0.82
N ALA A 230 -28.65 21.45 1.47
CA ALA A 230 -29.46 22.63 1.80
C ALA A 230 -29.99 23.32 0.54
N LEU A 231 -29.17 23.49 -0.49
CA LEU A 231 -29.60 24.06 -1.78
C LEU A 231 -30.69 23.22 -2.46
N LEU A 232 -30.52 21.90 -2.55
CA LEU A 232 -31.49 21.04 -3.21
C LEU A 232 -32.84 21.04 -2.47
N LYS A 233 -32.85 21.22 -1.14
CA LYS A 233 -34.08 21.46 -0.37
C LYS A 233 -34.75 22.77 -0.74
N ILE A 234 -33.99 23.87 -0.81
CA ILE A 234 -34.53 25.20 -1.18
C ILE A 234 -35.14 25.17 -2.60
N LEU A 235 -34.52 24.44 -3.53
CA LEU A 235 -35.00 24.30 -4.90
C LEU A 235 -36.23 23.38 -5.05
N GLY A 236 -36.55 22.56 -4.04
CA GLY A 236 -37.64 21.59 -4.12
C GLY A 236 -37.37 20.41 -5.08
N CYS A 237 -36.12 20.17 -5.48
CA CYS A 237 -35.75 19.12 -6.44
C CYS A 237 -35.58 17.75 -5.76
N GLU A 238 -36.68 17.07 -5.44
CA GLU A 238 -36.65 15.81 -4.68
C GLU A 238 -35.84 14.68 -5.33
N GLU A 239 -35.94 14.47 -6.65
CA GLU A 239 -35.24 13.36 -7.34
C GLU A 239 -33.71 13.50 -7.24
N HIS A 240 -33.21 14.72 -7.44
CA HIS A 240 -31.79 15.04 -7.32
C HIS A 240 -31.33 15.02 -5.86
N LEU A 241 -32.19 15.41 -4.92
CA LEU A 241 -31.94 15.31 -3.49
C LEU A 241 -31.76 13.84 -3.06
N VAL A 242 -32.62 12.93 -3.51
CA VAL A 242 -32.50 11.49 -3.21
C VAL A 242 -31.18 10.92 -3.76
N LYS A 243 -30.83 11.25 -5.00
CA LYS A 243 -29.55 10.85 -5.62
C LYS A 243 -28.34 11.40 -4.85
N HIS A 244 -28.39 12.66 -4.42
CA HIS A 244 -27.34 13.31 -3.63
C HIS A 244 -27.20 12.71 -2.23
N LEU A 245 -28.31 12.47 -1.51
CA LEU A 245 -28.31 11.85 -0.19
C LEU A 245 -27.71 10.44 -0.25
N PHE A 246 -28.03 9.66 -1.29
CA PHE A 246 -27.42 8.35 -1.51
C PHE A 246 -25.91 8.44 -1.75
N GLN A 247 -25.46 9.35 -2.62
CA GLN A 247 -24.02 9.58 -2.88
C GLN A 247 -23.29 10.04 -1.60
N SER A 248 -23.90 10.95 -0.84
CA SER A 248 -23.38 11.49 0.41
C SER A 248 -23.24 10.40 1.47
N ALA A 249 -24.26 9.56 1.67
CA ALA A 249 -24.22 8.44 2.61
C ALA A 249 -23.07 7.46 2.28
N SER A 250 -22.88 7.13 1.00
CA SER A 250 -21.79 6.26 0.55
C SER A 250 -20.41 6.88 0.80
N ALA A 251 -20.24 8.18 0.50
CA ALA A 251 -19.00 8.90 0.73
C ALA A 251 -18.66 9.06 2.22
N LEU A 252 -19.63 9.44 3.05
CA LEU A 252 -19.48 9.61 4.50
C LEU A 252 -19.17 8.27 5.18
N ARG A 253 -19.81 7.17 4.75
CA ARG A 253 -19.50 5.82 5.23
C ARG A 253 -18.07 5.40 4.88
N LYS A 254 -17.64 5.58 3.62
CA LYS A 254 -16.23 5.36 3.22
C LYS A 254 -15.26 6.25 4.00
N GLY A 255 -15.76 7.37 4.50
CA GLY A 255 -15.05 8.32 5.32
C GLY A 255 -15.05 8.08 6.82
N LEU A 256 -15.66 6.98 7.28
CA LEU A 256 -15.77 6.64 8.70
C LEU A 256 -16.54 7.68 9.52
N ARG A 257 -17.41 8.48 8.88
CA ARG A 257 -18.34 9.42 9.54
C ARG A 257 -19.73 8.79 9.60
N PHE A 258 -19.88 7.78 10.47
CA PHE A 258 -21.06 6.91 10.47
C PHE A 258 -22.37 7.61 10.88
N SER A 259 -22.31 8.54 11.81
CA SER A 259 -23.45 9.33 12.30
C SER A 259 -24.04 10.23 11.21
N LEU A 260 -23.20 10.98 10.49
CA LEU A 260 -23.63 11.80 9.35
C LEU A 260 -24.21 10.94 8.22
N ALA A 261 -23.61 9.76 7.96
CA ALA A 261 -24.16 8.81 7.00
C ALA A 261 -25.54 8.27 7.42
N ALA A 262 -25.73 7.99 8.72
CA ALA A 262 -27.01 7.56 9.27
C ALA A 262 -28.08 8.66 9.12
N ALA A 263 -27.74 9.92 9.40
CA ALA A 263 -28.64 11.05 9.25
C ALA A 263 -29.09 11.23 7.78
N ALA A 264 -28.16 11.17 6.83
CA ALA A 264 -28.49 11.27 5.40
C ALA A 264 -29.39 10.11 4.92
N LEU A 265 -29.20 8.89 5.44
CA LEU A 265 -30.05 7.74 5.12
C LEU A 265 -31.43 7.82 5.78
N TYR A 266 -31.53 8.39 6.98
CA TYR A 266 -32.80 8.63 7.65
C TYR A 266 -33.66 9.61 6.84
N GLU A 267 -33.07 10.73 6.44
CA GLU A 267 -33.71 11.75 5.61
C GLU A 267 -34.15 11.18 4.25
N LEU A 268 -33.33 10.33 3.63
CA LEU A 268 -33.69 9.65 2.39
C LEU A 268 -34.93 8.75 2.58
N LYS A 269 -35.03 8.02 3.70
CA LYS A 269 -36.20 7.17 4.00
C LYS A 269 -37.47 7.98 4.12
N GLU A 270 -37.41 9.11 4.81
CA GLU A 270 -38.54 10.02 4.98
C GLU A 270 -39.07 10.47 3.62
N LEU A 271 -38.19 10.96 2.74
CA LEU A 271 -38.55 11.38 1.37
C LEU A 271 -39.11 10.23 0.51
N CYS A 272 -38.62 9.01 0.69
CA CYS A 272 -39.12 7.85 -0.05
C CYS A 272 -40.47 7.33 0.50
N PHE A 273 -40.77 7.50 1.79
CA PHE A 273 -42.02 7.04 2.39
C PHE A 273 -43.22 7.87 1.96
N HIS A 274 -43.00 9.16 1.65
CA HIS A 274 -44.04 10.05 1.12
C HIS A 274 -44.40 9.79 -0.36
N ARG A 275 -43.79 8.80 -1.03
CA ARG A 275 -44.15 8.37 -2.39
C ARG A 275 -44.97 7.06 -2.34
N ASP A 276 -46.06 7.00 -3.10
CA ASP A 276 -47.05 5.90 -3.10
C ASP A 276 -46.45 4.49 -3.06
N GLU A 277 -47.07 3.63 -2.23
CA GLU A 277 -46.69 2.22 -1.97
C GLU A 277 -46.67 1.33 -3.23
N SER A 278 -47.39 1.71 -4.29
CA SER A 278 -47.53 0.90 -5.52
C SER A 278 -46.28 0.84 -6.40
N THR A 279 -45.31 1.72 -6.16
CA THR A 279 -43.98 1.64 -6.78
C THR A 279 -42.92 1.83 -5.71
N MET A 280 -42.62 0.76 -4.96
CA MET A 280 -41.36 0.63 -4.22
C MET A 280 -40.19 0.79 -5.21
N THR A 281 -39.79 2.04 -5.45
CA THR A 281 -38.78 2.37 -6.45
C THR A 281 -37.47 1.68 -6.10
N ASN A 282 -36.77 1.13 -7.09
CA ASN A 282 -35.43 0.51 -6.91
C ASN A 282 -34.48 1.39 -6.06
N THR A 283 -34.67 2.71 -6.11
CA THR A 283 -33.98 3.71 -5.30
C THR A 283 -34.13 3.51 -3.78
N TYR A 284 -35.33 3.17 -3.30
CA TYR A 284 -35.56 2.88 -1.88
C TYR A 284 -34.79 1.63 -1.42
N LEU A 285 -34.85 0.55 -2.21
CA LEU A 285 -34.12 -0.68 -1.90
C LEU A 285 -32.59 -0.48 -1.95
N LEU A 286 -32.10 0.36 -2.87
CA LEU A 286 -30.70 0.76 -2.92
C LEU A 286 -30.27 1.53 -1.66
N ALA A 287 -31.13 2.41 -1.13
CA ALA A 287 -30.84 3.08 0.13
C ALA A 287 -30.81 2.13 1.32
N ARG A 288 -31.73 1.16 1.39
CA ARG A 288 -31.71 0.08 2.39
C ARG A 288 -30.45 -0.79 2.28
N LEU A 289 -29.89 -0.95 1.07
CA LEU A 289 -28.60 -1.62 0.89
C LEU A 289 -27.44 -0.80 1.48
N GLU A 290 -27.46 0.53 1.39
CA GLU A 290 -26.47 1.37 2.09
C GLU A 290 -26.66 1.38 3.60
N ASP A 291 -27.88 1.28 4.14
CA ASP A 291 -28.12 1.02 5.58
C ASP A 291 -27.39 -0.26 6.02
N ALA A 292 -27.58 -1.36 5.27
CA ALA A 292 -26.94 -2.63 5.59
C ALA A 292 -25.42 -2.51 5.61
N LYS A 293 -24.85 -1.76 4.64
CA LYS A 293 -23.40 -1.47 4.61
C LYS A 293 -22.95 -0.59 5.79
N LEU A 294 -23.79 0.34 6.24
CA LEU A 294 -23.51 1.19 7.39
C LEU A 294 -23.51 0.38 8.69
N LEU A 295 -24.54 -0.45 8.92
CA LEU A 295 -24.63 -1.37 10.06
C LEU A 295 -23.42 -2.31 10.10
N ARG A 296 -23.01 -2.82 8.94
CA ARG A 296 -21.78 -3.63 8.81
C ARG A 296 -20.54 -2.86 9.27
N ALA A 297 -20.40 -1.60 8.86
CA ALA A 297 -19.25 -0.76 9.22
C ALA A 297 -19.22 -0.38 10.71
N GLN A 298 -20.39 -0.27 11.36
CA GLN A 298 -20.52 -0.08 12.81
C GLN A 298 -20.25 -1.36 13.62
N GLY A 299 -20.12 -2.51 12.97
CA GLY A 299 -19.88 -3.80 13.61
C GLY A 299 -21.14 -4.55 14.02
N GLN A 300 -22.32 -4.10 13.59
CA GLN A 300 -23.61 -4.79 13.81
C GLN A 300 -23.86 -5.78 12.66
N HIS A 301 -23.15 -6.91 12.71
CA HIS A 301 -23.06 -7.84 11.58
C HIS A 301 -24.38 -8.58 11.28
N ASP A 302 -25.09 -9.05 12.30
CA ASP A 302 -26.30 -9.86 12.12
C ASP A 302 -27.46 -9.04 11.53
N MET A 303 -27.63 -7.80 11.99
CA MET A 303 -28.64 -6.89 11.45
C MET A 303 -28.37 -6.51 9.99
N ALA A 304 -27.10 -6.35 9.61
CA ALA A 304 -26.73 -6.12 8.22
C ALA A 304 -27.09 -7.31 7.32
N ILE A 305 -26.87 -8.54 7.81
CA ILE A 305 -27.18 -9.77 7.08
C ILE A 305 -28.69 -9.97 6.96
N SER A 306 -29.45 -9.79 8.04
CA SER A 306 -30.92 -9.92 8.01
C SER A 306 -31.55 -8.91 7.06
N LEU A 307 -31.08 -7.66 7.09
CA LEU A 307 -31.52 -6.62 6.16
C LEU A 307 -31.14 -6.95 4.71
N GLY A 308 -29.95 -7.50 4.47
CA GLY A 308 -29.53 -7.97 3.15
C GLY A 308 -30.44 -9.08 2.60
N LYS A 309 -30.79 -10.07 3.43
CA LYS A 309 -31.72 -11.15 3.05
C LYS A 309 -33.13 -10.62 2.74
N TYR A 310 -33.61 -9.66 3.53
CA TYR A 310 -34.89 -8.98 3.25
C TYR A 310 -34.89 -8.27 1.89
N ILE A 311 -33.79 -7.58 1.55
CA ILE A 311 -33.66 -6.90 0.25
C ILE A 311 -33.67 -7.90 -0.90
N LEU A 312 -33.00 -9.06 -0.77
CA LEU A 312 -32.99 -10.11 -1.80
C LEU A 312 -34.40 -10.61 -2.16
N GLN A 313 -35.30 -10.70 -1.19
CA GLN A 313 -36.68 -11.17 -1.44
C GLN A 313 -37.54 -10.15 -2.20
N LYS A 314 -37.24 -8.85 -2.10
CA LYS A 314 -38.07 -7.77 -2.63
C LYS A 314 -37.55 -7.13 -3.92
N LEU A 315 -36.29 -7.37 -4.27
CA LEU A 315 -35.62 -6.66 -5.36
C LEU A 315 -35.78 -7.40 -6.70
N SER A 316 -36.31 -6.72 -7.72
CA SER A 316 -36.56 -7.28 -9.06
C SER A 316 -35.46 -6.98 -10.08
N ASP A 317 -34.62 -5.96 -9.84
CA ASP A 317 -33.53 -5.56 -10.74
C ASP A 317 -32.31 -6.51 -10.68
N LYS A 318 -32.09 -7.26 -11.76
CA LYS A 318 -31.02 -8.27 -11.89
C LYS A 318 -29.62 -7.73 -11.60
N LYS A 319 -29.30 -6.48 -11.98
CA LYS A 319 -27.95 -5.89 -11.81
C LYS A 319 -27.60 -5.67 -10.34
N ASN A 320 -28.53 -5.04 -9.62
CA ASN A 320 -28.35 -4.77 -8.21
C ASN A 320 -28.52 -6.04 -7.37
N LEU A 321 -29.36 -6.97 -7.81
CA LEU A 321 -29.56 -8.27 -7.18
C LEU A 321 -28.25 -9.08 -7.11
N SER A 322 -27.50 -9.16 -8.21
CA SER A 322 -26.18 -9.81 -8.24
C SER A 322 -25.22 -9.22 -7.19
N ASP A 323 -25.21 -7.89 -7.05
CA ASP A 323 -24.37 -7.20 -6.08
C ASP A 323 -24.79 -7.46 -4.62
N VAL A 324 -26.09 -7.59 -4.35
CA VAL A 324 -26.61 -7.92 -3.02
C VAL A 324 -26.27 -9.37 -2.65
N TYR A 325 -26.48 -10.34 -3.56
CA TYR A 325 -26.10 -11.74 -3.34
C TYR A 325 -24.61 -11.87 -2.99
N ARG A 326 -23.75 -11.18 -3.73
CA ARG A 326 -22.30 -11.11 -3.46
C ARG A 326 -22.00 -10.55 -2.07
N LEU A 327 -22.65 -9.46 -1.67
CA LEU A 327 -22.40 -8.81 -0.38
C LEU A 327 -22.87 -9.67 0.79
N VAL A 328 -24.06 -10.26 0.70
CA VAL A 328 -24.60 -11.15 1.74
C VAL A 328 -23.74 -12.41 1.85
N GLY A 329 -23.38 -13.05 0.73
CA GLY A 329 -22.47 -14.20 0.72
C GLY A 329 -21.12 -13.88 1.35
N LYS A 330 -20.54 -12.71 1.03
CA LYS A 330 -19.31 -12.22 1.66
C LYS A 330 -19.48 -12.02 3.18
N TRP A 331 -20.55 -11.39 3.62
CA TRP A 331 -20.76 -11.12 5.05
C TRP A 331 -20.99 -12.41 5.85
N LEU A 332 -21.74 -13.36 5.30
CA LEU A 332 -21.95 -14.70 5.87
C LEU A 332 -20.64 -15.48 5.99
N ALA A 333 -19.77 -15.38 4.98
CA ALA A 333 -18.45 -15.99 4.99
C ALA A 333 -17.54 -15.40 6.07
N GLU A 334 -17.50 -14.07 6.20
CA GLU A 334 -16.68 -13.37 7.20
C GLU A 334 -17.15 -13.63 8.64
N THR A 335 -18.47 -13.77 8.87
CA THR A 335 -19.03 -14.05 10.20
C THR A 335 -19.17 -15.53 10.53
N ARG A 336 -18.94 -16.41 9.53
CA ARG A 336 -19.14 -17.87 9.63
C ARG A 336 -20.56 -18.25 10.10
N SER A 337 -21.57 -17.47 9.72
CA SER A 337 -22.96 -17.66 10.18
C SER A 337 -23.75 -18.72 9.41
N SER A 338 -23.18 -19.34 8.38
CA SER A 338 -23.86 -20.36 7.56
C SER A 338 -22.86 -21.38 7.02
N ASN A 339 -23.37 -22.54 6.57
CA ASN A 339 -22.55 -23.59 5.97
C ASN A 339 -21.90 -23.11 4.66
N SER A 340 -20.69 -23.57 4.37
CA SER A 340 -19.92 -23.21 3.17
C SER A 340 -20.65 -23.57 1.88
N ARG A 341 -21.32 -24.72 1.84
CA ARG A 341 -22.12 -25.16 0.68
C ARG A 341 -23.28 -24.21 0.41
N THR A 342 -24.05 -23.85 1.44
CA THR A 342 -25.14 -22.86 1.36
C THR A 342 -24.63 -21.50 0.86
N ILE A 343 -23.47 -21.04 1.34
CA ILE A 343 -22.89 -19.77 0.90
C ILE A 343 -22.53 -19.80 -0.60
N ILE A 344 -21.97 -20.91 -1.08
CA ILE A 344 -21.57 -21.06 -2.48
C ILE A 344 -22.79 -21.20 -3.39
N GLU A 345 -23.68 -22.14 -3.10
CA GLU A 345 -24.82 -22.49 -3.97
C GLU A 345 -25.96 -21.45 -3.91
N ASP A 346 -26.30 -20.93 -2.73
CA ASP A 346 -27.50 -20.07 -2.59
C ASP A 346 -27.19 -18.58 -2.78
N TYR A 347 -25.92 -18.17 -2.72
CA TYR A 347 -25.53 -16.76 -2.81
C TYR A 347 -24.47 -16.47 -3.87
N LEU A 348 -23.30 -17.11 -3.80
CA LEU A 348 -22.17 -16.71 -4.66
C LEU A 348 -22.32 -17.17 -6.11
N ARG A 349 -22.84 -18.38 -6.37
CA ARG A 349 -23.13 -18.86 -7.73
C ARG A 349 -24.26 -18.07 -8.41
N PRO A 350 -25.43 -17.86 -7.78
CA PRO A 350 -26.49 -17.02 -8.35
C PRO A 350 -26.02 -15.60 -8.68
N SER A 351 -25.12 -15.05 -7.87
CA SER A 351 -24.51 -13.74 -8.16
C SER A 351 -23.75 -13.73 -9.49
N ILE A 352 -23.01 -14.80 -9.79
CA ILE A 352 -22.25 -14.95 -11.04
C ILE A 352 -23.21 -15.16 -12.20
N ASP A 353 -24.15 -16.09 -12.08
CA ASP A 353 -25.11 -16.40 -13.15
C ASP A 353 -25.80 -15.10 -13.60
N LEU A 354 -26.34 -14.33 -12.65
CA LEU A 354 -26.96 -13.02 -12.91
C LEU A 354 -26.01 -11.99 -13.55
N SER A 355 -24.70 -12.09 -13.29
CA SER A 355 -23.68 -11.21 -13.87
C SER A 355 -23.14 -11.66 -15.23
N GLU A 356 -23.37 -12.91 -15.64
CA GLU A 356 -22.96 -13.42 -16.95
C GLU A 356 -24.06 -13.28 -18.01
N PHE A 357 -25.33 -13.16 -17.59
CA PHE A 357 -26.47 -13.03 -18.51
C PHE A 357 -26.46 -11.74 -19.35
N GLU A 358 -25.78 -10.66 -18.95
CA GLU A 358 -25.73 -9.40 -19.71
C GLU A 358 -24.30 -9.08 -20.17
N LYS A 359 -24.02 -9.27 -21.47
CA LYS A 359 -22.77 -8.81 -22.11
C LYS A 359 -22.81 -7.30 -22.35
N SER A 360 -22.53 -6.50 -21.32
CA SER A 360 -22.36 -5.04 -21.48
C SER A 360 -20.88 -4.64 -21.44
N THR A 361 -20.48 -3.69 -22.28
CA THR A 361 -19.10 -3.16 -22.37
C THR A 361 -18.82 -2.04 -21.37
N ASP A 362 -19.76 -1.72 -20.47
CA ASP A 362 -19.59 -0.66 -19.48
C ASP A 362 -18.49 -1.03 -18.46
N LYS A 363 -17.50 -0.15 -18.31
CA LYS A 363 -16.39 -0.29 -17.35
C LYS A 363 -16.90 -0.51 -15.91
N ARG A 364 -18.03 0.11 -15.53
CA ARG A 364 -18.60 -0.10 -14.18
C ARG A 364 -19.15 -1.50 -14.00
N TYR A 365 -19.75 -2.07 -15.04
CA TYR A 365 -20.29 -3.42 -15.03
C TYR A 365 -19.16 -4.46 -15.00
N MET A 366 -18.14 -4.30 -15.84
CA MET A 366 -16.92 -5.12 -15.80
C MET A 366 -16.25 -5.10 -14.42
N SER A 367 -16.18 -3.92 -13.77
CA SER A 367 -15.65 -3.83 -12.40
C SER A 367 -16.49 -4.59 -11.36
N ARG A 368 -17.82 -4.65 -11.53
CA ARG A 368 -18.72 -5.43 -10.65
C ARG A 368 -18.56 -6.93 -10.90
N GLN A 369 -18.51 -7.36 -12.15
CA GLN A 369 -18.27 -8.76 -12.52
C GLN A 369 -16.90 -9.25 -12.05
N CYS A 370 -15.85 -8.42 -12.16
CA CYS A 370 -14.54 -8.73 -11.57
C CYS A 370 -14.65 -8.97 -10.05
N ARG A 371 -15.44 -8.15 -9.33
CA ARG A 371 -15.66 -8.30 -7.88
C ARG A 371 -16.43 -9.58 -7.51
N THR A 372 -17.44 -9.98 -8.30
CA THR A 372 -18.23 -11.19 -8.04
C THR A 372 -17.34 -12.43 -8.14
N HIS A 373 -16.62 -12.58 -9.25
CA HIS A 373 -15.68 -13.68 -9.45
C HIS A 373 -14.55 -13.70 -8.42
N PHE A 374 -13.97 -12.53 -8.10
CA PHE A 374 -12.92 -12.42 -7.08
C PHE A 374 -13.40 -12.91 -5.71
N HIS A 375 -14.59 -12.49 -5.27
CA HIS A 375 -15.09 -12.88 -3.95
C HIS A 375 -15.43 -14.35 -3.85
N LEU A 376 -15.99 -14.97 -4.91
CA LEU A 376 -16.15 -16.42 -4.95
C LEU A 376 -14.79 -17.11 -4.83
N ALA A 377 -13.84 -16.75 -5.69
CA ALA A 377 -12.53 -17.39 -5.74
C ALA A 377 -11.76 -17.24 -4.43
N HIS A 378 -11.84 -16.06 -3.81
CA HIS A 378 -11.19 -15.80 -2.53
C HIS A 378 -11.81 -16.61 -1.39
N TYR A 379 -13.13 -16.79 -1.40
CA TYR A 379 -13.81 -17.61 -0.40
C TYR A 379 -13.50 -19.09 -0.57
N THR A 380 -13.63 -19.63 -1.79
CA THR A 380 -13.33 -21.05 -2.07
C THR A 380 -11.86 -21.38 -1.84
N TYR A 381 -10.95 -20.45 -2.15
CA TYR A 381 -9.54 -20.59 -1.79
C TYR A 381 -9.32 -20.61 -0.26
N SER A 382 -10.02 -19.77 0.49
CA SER A 382 -9.90 -19.77 1.96
C SER A 382 -10.40 -21.08 2.55
N LEU A 383 -11.47 -21.65 1.98
CA LEU A 383 -11.96 -22.98 2.34
C LEU A 383 -10.93 -24.06 2.00
N PHE A 384 -10.41 -24.07 0.77
CA PHE A 384 -9.35 -24.98 0.33
C PHE A 384 -8.17 -24.97 1.32
N ARG A 385 -7.66 -23.79 1.70
CA ARG A 385 -6.57 -23.64 2.67
C ARG A 385 -6.94 -24.18 4.04
N SER A 386 -8.16 -23.93 4.53
CA SER A 386 -8.62 -24.48 5.81
C SER A 386 -8.69 -26.01 5.81
N TYR A 387 -9.01 -26.61 4.65
CA TYR A 387 -8.99 -28.05 4.46
C TYR A 387 -7.56 -28.58 4.37
N GLU A 388 -6.63 -27.90 3.70
CA GLU A 388 -5.20 -28.26 3.72
C GLU A 388 -4.64 -28.23 5.16
N GLU A 389 -4.94 -27.16 5.92
CA GLU A 389 -4.55 -27.04 7.33
C GLU A 389 -5.12 -28.20 8.15
N ARG A 390 -6.38 -28.57 7.93
CA ARG A 390 -7.01 -29.74 8.56
C ARG A 390 -6.35 -31.07 8.16
N LEU A 391 -6.04 -31.28 6.87
CA LEU A 391 -5.36 -32.48 6.38
C LEU A 391 -3.93 -32.60 6.92
N SER A 392 -3.28 -31.46 7.19
CA SER A 392 -1.95 -31.40 7.80
C SER A 392 -1.97 -31.54 9.33
N SER A 393 -3.14 -31.49 9.97
CA SER A 393 -3.25 -31.46 11.44
C SER A 393 -2.85 -32.78 12.09
N ASN A 394 -2.32 -32.70 13.32
CA ASN A 394 -1.95 -33.89 14.10
C ASN A 394 -3.13 -34.84 14.34
N GLU A 395 -4.33 -34.28 14.48
CA GLU A 395 -5.58 -35.03 14.67
C GLU A 395 -5.92 -35.87 13.44
N TRP A 396 -5.83 -35.27 12.24
CA TRP A 396 -6.06 -36.00 10.99
C TRP A 396 -4.98 -37.06 10.76
N GLN A 397 -3.72 -36.74 11.03
CA GLN A 397 -2.63 -37.70 10.92
C GLN A 397 -2.79 -38.85 11.93
N ALA A 398 -3.28 -38.59 13.15
CA ALA A 398 -3.62 -39.61 14.13
C ALA A 398 -4.78 -40.49 13.65
N ALA A 399 -5.85 -39.89 13.10
CA ALA A 399 -6.96 -40.61 12.51
C ALA A 399 -6.51 -41.49 11.33
N LEU A 400 -5.61 -41.00 10.48
CA LEU A 400 -5.03 -41.77 9.37
C LEU A 400 -4.20 -42.96 9.88
N ARG A 401 -3.41 -42.77 10.94
CA ARG A 401 -2.67 -43.86 11.61
C ARG A 401 -3.63 -44.91 12.20
N LEU A 402 -4.71 -44.47 12.84
CA LEU A 402 -5.74 -45.36 13.39
C LEU A 402 -6.45 -46.16 12.29
N ARG A 403 -6.80 -45.51 11.18
CA ARG A 403 -7.39 -46.18 10.00
C ARG A 403 -6.46 -47.26 9.46
N LYS A 404 -5.17 -46.94 9.27
CA LYS A 404 -4.14 -47.91 8.84
C LYS A 404 -3.97 -49.08 9.82
N TYR A 405 -4.07 -48.81 11.12
CA TYR A 405 -4.03 -49.85 12.15
C TYR A 405 -5.26 -50.76 12.06
N LYS A 406 -6.47 -50.19 12.01
CA LYS A 406 -7.73 -50.95 11.87
C LYS A 406 -7.79 -51.78 10.60
N THR A 407 -7.26 -51.30 9.45
CA THR A 407 -7.15 -52.12 8.23
C THR A 407 -6.22 -53.32 8.42
N ARG A 408 -5.07 -53.14 9.08
CA ARG A 408 -4.16 -54.25 9.39
C ARG A 408 -4.80 -55.25 10.35
N GLU A 409 -5.49 -54.77 11.38
CA GLU A 409 -6.23 -55.61 12.32
C GLU A 409 -7.30 -56.43 11.59
N LEU A 410 -8.06 -55.80 10.69
CA LEU A 410 -9.04 -56.46 9.84
C LEU A 410 -8.39 -57.56 8.98
N GLU A 411 -7.25 -57.29 8.34
CA GLU A 411 -6.53 -58.30 7.55
C GLU A 411 -6.06 -59.49 8.39
N ILE A 412 -5.58 -59.24 9.62
CA ILE A 412 -5.15 -60.28 10.56
C ILE A 412 -6.36 -61.13 10.99
N LEU A 413 -7.49 -60.50 11.31
CA LEU A 413 -8.71 -61.20 11.70
C LEU A 413 -9.28 -62.03 10.54
N ILE A 414 -9.27 -61.52 9.31
CA ILE A 414 -9.67 -62.27 8.11
C ILE A 414 -8.76 -63.48 7.89
N LYS A 415 -7.44 -63.33 8.06
CA LYS A 415 -6.48 -64.45 7.98
C LYS A 415 -6.77 -65.50 9.05
N ARG A 416 -7.03 -65.10 10.29
CA ARG A 416 -7.36 -66.01 11.42
C ARG A 416 -8.72 -66.71 11.25
N LEU A 417 -9.71 -66.03 10.66
CA LEU A 417 -11.01 -66.63 10.34
C LEU A 417 -10.87 -67.81 9.36
N ARG A 418 -9.96 -67.69 8.38
CA ARG A 418 -9.68 -68.76 7.40
C ARG A 418 -9.06 -70.01 8.04
N SER A 419 -8.38 -69.88 9.17
CA SER A 419 -7.66 -70.98 9.85
C SER A 419 -8.38 -71.57 11.08
N SER A 420 -9.58 -71.12 11.46
CA SER A 420 -10.24 -71.48 12.73
C SER A 420 -11.41 -72.49 12.59
N SER A 421 -11.84 -73.11 13.71
CA SER A 421 -12.92 -74.12 13.81
C SER A 421 -14.32 -73.50 13.91
N LYS A 422 -15.39 -74.28 13.58
CA LYS A 422 -16.75 -73.78 13.29
C LYS A 422 -17.38 -72.85 14.36
N GLY A 423 -17.13 -73.05 15.66
CA GLY A 423 -17.73 -72.26 16.74
C GLY A 423 -17.07 -70.90 16.99
N VAL A 424 -15.78 -70.73 16.69
CA VAL A 424 -15.05 -69.46 16.87
C VAL A 424 -15.21 -68.56 15.62
N LYS A 425 -15.67 -69.14 14.50
CA LYS A 425 -15.93 -68.40 13.25
C LYS A 425 -17.05 -67.36 13.38
N THR A 426 -18.07 -67.61 14.20
CA THR A 426 -19.19 -66.68 14.38
C THR A 426 -18.75 -65.40 15.09
N ASP A 427 -17.95 -65.50 16.16
CA ASP A 427 -17.47 -64.34 16.92
C ASP A 427 -16.48 -63.48 16.13
N TYR A 428 -15.55 -64.12 15.40
CA TYR A 428 -14.66 -63.41 14.49
C TYR A 428 -15.43 -62.75 13.33
N SER A 429 -16.49 -63.39 12.82
CA SER A 429 -17.31 -62.83 11.75
C SER A 429 -18.03 -61.56 12.19
N VAL A 430 -18.60 -61.52 13.39
CA VAL A 430 -19.28 -60.32 13.92
C VAL A 430 -18.29 -59.17 14.10
N LYS A 431 -17.11 -59.45 14.68
CA LYS A 431 -16.07 -58.43 14.91
C LYS A 431 -15.46 -57.91 13.60
N ILE A 432 -15.33 -58.77 12.59
CA ILE A 432 -14.92 -58.38 11.23
C ILE A 432 -15.97 -57.47 10.59
N GLN A 433 -17.26 -57.80 10.68
CA GLN A 433 -18.33 -56.97 10.13
C GLN A 433 -18.38 -55.59 10.80
N GLU A 434 -18.21 -55.52 12.12
CA GLU A 434 -18.17 -54.26 12.85
C GLU A 434 -16.98 -53.39 12.44
N LEU A 435 -15.77 -53.97 12.36
CA LEU A 435 -14.57 -53.27 11.89
C LEU A 435 -14.68 -52.84 10.42
N GLN A 436 -15.27 -53.67 9.55
CA GLN A 436 -15.55 -53.32 8.16
C GLN A 436 -16.50 -52.14 8.06
N LYS A 437 -17.57 -52.11 8.86
CA LYS A 437 -18.52 -50.99 8.90
C LYS A 437 -17.84 -49.70 9.35
N GLN A 438 -17.01 -49.76 10.40
CA GLN A 438 -16.25 -48.59 10.86
C GLN A 438 -15.30 -48.07 9.78
N LEU A 439 -14.52 -48.98 9.16
CA LEU A 439 -13.60 -48.61 8.08
C LEU A 439 -14.31 -48.07 6.83
N ALA A 440 -15.51 -48.56 6.53
CA ALA A 440 -16.32 -48.05 5.43
C ALA A 440 -16.77 -46.60 5.69
N LEU A 441 -17.31 -46.31 6.89
CA LEU A 441 -17.68 -44.95 7.28
C LEU A 441 -16.48 -43.99 7.27
N ASP A 442 -15.34 -44.45 7.78
CA ASP A 442 -14.08 -43.70 7.79
C ASP A 442 -13.59 -43.38 6.37
N ARG A 443 -13.70 -44.33 5.43
CA ARG A 443 -13.31 -44.13 4.03
C ARG A 443 -14.25 -43.16 3.32
N GLU A 444 -15.56 -43.31 3.50
CA GLU A 444 -16.56 -42.42 2.90
C GLU A 444 -16.37 -40.97 3.36
N GLU A 445 -16.08 -40.76 4.65
CA GLU A 445 -15.75 -39.41 5.16
C GLU A 445 -14.46 -38.87 4.53
N ALA A 446 -13.43 -39.71 4.39
CA ALA A 446 -12.16 -39.30 3.78
C ALA A 446 -12.34 -38.88 2.32
N GLU A 447 -13.08 -39.68 1.55
CA GLU A 447 -13.39 -39.42 0.15
C GLU A 447 -14.18 -38.11 0.01
N LYS A 448 -15.21 -37.90 0.83
CA LYS A 448 -15.97 -36.63 0.82
C LYS A 448 -15.09 -35.40 1.11
N ILE A 449 -14.17 -35.50 2.07
CA ILE A 449 -13.25 -34.39 2.40
C ILE A 449 -12.30 -34.12 1.24
N GLN A 450 -11.78 -35.17 0.59
CA GLN A 450 -10.89 -35.05 -0.56
C GLN A 450 -11.60 -34.49 -1.79
N ASP A 451 -12.82 -34.93 -2.06
CA ASP A 451 -13.66 -34.43 -3.16
C ASP A 451 -14.01 -32.95 -2.94
N ASP A 452 -14.43 -32.56 -1.73
CA ASP A 452 -14.70 -31.17 -1.38
C ASP A 452 -13.43 -30.32 -1.54
N HIS A 453 -12.29 -30.82 -1.09
CA HIS A 453 -10.99 -30.15 -1.23
C HIS A 453 -10.64 -29.86 -2.70
N ASP A 454 -10.80 -30.85 -3.58
CA ASP A 454 -10.47 -30.70 -5.01
C ASP A 454 -11.53 -29.85 -5.75
N ASN A 455 -12.80 -29.94 -5.35
CA ASN A 455 -13.87 -29.07 -5.85
C ASN A 455 -13.62 -27.59 -5.52
N PHE A 456 -13.23 -27.28 -4.28
CA PHE A 456 -12.93 -25.90 -3.88
C PHE A 456 -11.71 -25.34 -4.62
N LEU A 457 -10.69 -26.15 -4.86
CA LEU A 457 -9.54 -25.76 -5.68
C LEU A 457 -9.96 -25.40 -7.11
N ASN A 458 -10.76 -26.25 -7.75
CA ASN A 458 -11.23 -26.01 -9.12
C ASN A 458 -12.08 -24.73 -9.22
N LEU A 459 -13.01 -24.52 -8.28
CA LEU A 459 -13.82 -23.30 -8.24
C LEU A 459 -12.96 -22.05 -8.00
N ALA A 460 -11.95 -22.13 -7.12
CA ALA A 460 -11.01 -21.04 -6.88
C ALA A 460 -10.23 -20.66 -8.15
N LEU A 461 -9.65 -21.65 -8.84
CA LEU A 461 -8.89 -21.43 -10.07
C LEU A 461 -9.75 -20.82 -11.19
N GLN A 462 -10.96 -21.34 -11.40
CA GLN A 462 -11.88 -20.81 -12.40
C GLN A 462 -12.31 -19.38 -12.08
N GLY A 463 -12.66 -19.09 -10.83
CA GLY A 463 -13.04 -17.75 -10.40
C GLY A 463 -11.89 -16.74 -10.53
N TYR A 464 -10.66 -17.12 -10.17
CA TYR A 464 -9.48 -16.27 -10.37
C TYR A 464 -9.18 -16.02 -11.85
N GLN A 465 -9.24 -17.06 -12.69
CA GLN A 465 -9.07 -16.92 -14.14
C GLN A 465 -10.08 -15.91 -14.72
N ARG A 466 -11.38 -16.09 -14.45
CA ARG A 466 -12.44 -15.18 -14.94
C ARG A 466 -12.26 -13.76 -14.42
N SER A 467 -11.89 -13.60 -13.16
CA SER A 467 -11.60 -12.30 -12.56
C SER A 467 -10.48 -11.56 -13.30
N ILE A 468 -9.41 -12.26 -13.69
CA ILE A 468 -8.27 -11.65 -14.42
C ILE A 468 -8.66 -11.31 -15.86
N VAL A 469 -9.45 -12.15 -16.53
CA VAL A 469 -9.90 -11.90 -17.91
C VAL A 469 -10.76 -10.65 -18.00
N VAL A 470 -11.73 -10.48 -17.08
CA VAL A 470 -12.57 -9.27 -17.02
C VAL A 470 -11.73 -8.03 -16.68
N GLY A 471 -10.75 -8.20 -15.78
CA GLY A 471 -9.84 -7.14 -15.35
C GLY A 471 -10.46 -6.16 -14.36
N GLY A 472 -9.64 -5.63 -13.46
CA GLY A 472 -10.09 -4.67 -12.47
C GLY A 472 -9.09 -4.37 -11.36
N LYS A 473 -9.62 -3.95 -10.21
CA LYS A 473 -8.81 -3.49 -9.06
C LYS A 473 -7.97 -4.61 -8.42
N TYR A 474 -8.42 -5.86 -8.55
CA TYR A 474 -7.82 -7.00 -7.84
C TYR A 474 -6.79 -7.77 -8.68
N ASP A 475 -6.51 -7.33 -9.92
CA ASP A 475 -5.66 -8.06 -10.87
C ASP A 475 -4.32 -8.46 -10.25
N LEU A 476 -3.64 -7.53 -9.61
CA LEU A 476 -2.35 -7.77 -8.96
C LEU A 476 -2.47 -8.88 -7.89
N GLN A 477 -3.43 -8.73 -6.96
CA GLN A 477 -3.64 -9.71 -5.87
C GLN A 477 -3.99 -11.10 -6.39
N VAL A 478 -4.79 -11.19 -7.47
CA VAL A 478 -5.19 -12.47 -8.06
C VAL A 478 -4.02 -13.12 -8.77
N VAL A 479 -3.22 -12.36 -9.53
CA VAL A 479 -2.06 -12.90 -10.24
C VAL A 479 -1.03 -13.47 -9.26
N PHE A 480 -0.69 -12.73 -8.19
CA PHE A 480 0.20 -13.23 -7.14
C PHE A 480 -0.33 -14.53 -6.52
N ARG A 481 -1.63 -14.58 -6.19
CA ARG A 481 -2.25 -15.77 -5.61
C ARG A 481 -2.23 -16.97 -6.55
N LEU A 482 -2.57 -16.75 -7.82
CA LEU A 482 -2.66 -17.79 -8.83
C LEU A 482 -1.28 -18.42 -9.09
N VAL A 483 -0.23 -17.59 -9.20
CA VAL A 483 1.15 -18.06 -9.40
C VAL A 483 1.65 -18.80 -8.15
N SER A 484 1.36 -18.31 -6.95
CA SER A 484 1.72 -19.00 -5.69
C SER A 484 1.05 -20.40 -5.61
N LEU A 485 -0.24 -20.50 -5.90
CA LEU A 485 -0.98 -21.77 -5.99
C LEU A 485 -0.40 -22.72 -7.03
N TRP A 486 -0.04 -22.18 -8.20
CA TRP A 486 0.53 -22.97 -9.28
C TRP A 486 1.90 -23.54 -8.91
N PHE A 487 2.72 -22.75 -8.22
CA PHE A 487 4.05 -23.19 -7.80
C PHE A 487 4.03 -24.13 -6.59
N SER A 488 3.05 -24.01 -5.70
CA SER A 488 2.90 -24.95 -4.58
C SER A 488 2.32 -26.30 -5.03
N LEU A 489 1.39 -26.31 -5.98
CA LEU A 489 0.67 -27.49 -6.46
C LEU A 489 1.07 -27.89 -7.88
N PHE A 490 2.35 -27.82 -8.22
CA PHE A 490 2.86 -28.09 -9.57
C PHE A 490 2.62 -29.53 -10.06
N SER A 491 2.44 -30.49 -9.15
CA SER A 491 2.19 -31.90 -9.45
C SER A 491 0.73 -32.22 -9.81
N ARG A 492 -0.20 -31.28 -9.60
CA ARG A 492 -1.63 -31.50 -9.85
C ARG A 492 -2.04 -31.07 -11.26
N ASP A 493 -2.48 -32.01 -12.07
CA ASP A 493 -2.95 -31.78 -13.45
C ASP A 493 -4.03 -30.71 -13.59
N GLN A 494 -4.95 -30.63 -12.61
CA GLN A 494 -6.05 -29.67 -12.61
C GLN A 494 -5.52 -28.22 -12.64
N VAL A 495 -4.45 -27.94 -11.90
CA VAL A 495 -3.83 -26.62 -11.78
C VAL A 495 -3.08 -26.27 -13.06
N VAL A 496 -2.32 -27.21 -13.61
CA VAL A 496 -1.56 -27.03 -14.86
C VAL A 496 -2.50 -26.76 -16.03
N LYS A 497 -3.61 -27.50 -16.14
CA LYS A 497 -4.64 -27.29 -17.18
C LYS A 497 -5.30 -25.91 -17.05
N ALA A 498 -5.62 -25.48 -15.82
CA ALA A 498 -6.18 -24.15 -15.57
C ALA A 498 -5.20 -23.03 -15.98
N MET A 499 -3.91 -23.19 -15.69
CA MET A 499 -2.88 -22.23 -16.10
C MET A 499 -2.70 -22.16 -17.61
N LEU A 500 -2.68 -23.30 -18.32
CA LEU A 500 -2.63 -23.32 -19.78
C LEU A 500 -3.80 -22.57 -20.43
N LYS A 501 -5.01 -22.71 -19.86
CA LYS A 501 -6.19 -21.95 -20.32
C LYS A 501 -6.03 -20.46 -20.03
N THR A 502 -5.54 -20.12 -18.84
CA THR A 502 -5.28 -18.74 -18.42
C THR A 502 -4.26 -18.05 -19.35
N THR A 503 -3.16 -18.71 -19.68
CA THR A 503 -2.12 -18.18 -20.60
C THR A 503 -2.67 -17.81 -21.97
N LYS A 504 -3.70 -18.52 -22.47
CA LYS A 504 -4.33 -18.21 -23.75
C LYS A 504 -5.24 -16.99 -23.68
N GLU A 505 -6.11 -16.92 -22.68
CA GLU A 505 -7.16 -15.89 -22.55
C GLU A 505 -6.68 -14.57 -21.94
N VAL A 506 -5.67 -14.61 -21.05
CA VAL A 506 -5.24 -13.44 -20.27
C VAL A 506 -4.16 -12.63 -21.00
N GLN A 507 -4.22 -11.31 -20.82
CA GLN A 507 -3.20 -10.35 -21.25
C GLN A 507 -1.94 -10.47 -20.38
N THR A 508 -0.79 -10.59 -21.03
CA THR A 508 0.50 -10.94 -20.41
C THR A 508 1.10 -9.84 -19.53
N TYR A 509 0.75 -8.56 -19.76
CA TYR A 509 1.25 -7.43 -18.98
C TYR A 509 1.02 -7.58 -17.46
N LYS A 510 -0.02 -8.32 -17.07
CA LYS A 510 -0.37 -8.56 -15.66
C LYS A 510 0.64 -9.47 -14.95
N PHE A 511 1.35 -10.31 -15.69
CA PHE A 511 2.38 -11.22 -15.15
C PHE A 511 3.78 -10.61 -15.12
N ILE A 512 3.98 -9.43 -15.73
CA ILE A 512 5.29 -8.75 -15.77
C ILE A 512 5.90 -8.50 -14.39
N PRO A 513 5.13 -8.11 -13.35
CA PRO A 513 5.65 -7.99 -12.00
C PRO A 513 6.19 -9.30 -11.39
N LEU A 514 6.00 -10.45 -12.03
CA LEU A 514 6.43 -11.78 -11.57
C LEU A 514 7.45 -12.43 -12.52
N VAL A 515 8.02 -11.70 -13.49
CA VAL A 515 8.94 -12.26 -14.50
C VAL A 515 10.10 -13.01 -13.86
N TYR A 516 10.74 -12.46 -12.82
CA TYR A 516 11.83 -13.14 -12.11
C TYR A 516 11.37 -14.46 -11.48
N GLN A 517 10.22 -14.45 -10.82
CA GLN A 517 9.61 -15.61 -10.15
C GLN A 517 9.26 -16.72 -11.15
N ILE A 518 8.77 -16.34 -12.32
CA ILE A 518 8.36 -17.28 -13.38
C ILE A 518 9.59 -17.82 -14.11
N ALA A 519 10.54 -16.95 -14.48
CA ALA A 519 11.75 -17.34 -15.19
C ALA A 519 12.65 -18.25 -14.35
N SER A 520 12.76 -18.03 -13.03
CA SER A 520 13.61 -18.84 -12.16
C SER A 520 13.15 -20.30 -12.02
N ARG A 521 11.88 -20.62 -12.31
CA ARG A 521 11.31 -21.97 -12.26
C ARG A 521 11.47 -22.76 -13.56
N LEU A 522 12.02 -22.13 -14.61
CA LEU A 522 12.27 -22.79 -15.89
C LEU A 522 13.24 -23.96 -15.70
N GLY A 523 12.94 -25.12 -16.28
CA GLY A 523 13.78 -26.32 -16.21
C GLY A 523 13.65 -27.18 -17.46
N SER A 524 14.30 -28.35 -17.46
CA SER A 524 14.29 -29.28 -18.58
C SER A 524 12.91 -29.94 -18.77
N THR A 525 12.49 -30.13 -20.02
CA THR A 525 11.25 -30.84 -20.38
C THR A 525 11.39 -32.37 -20.34
N LYS A 526 12.58 -32.90 -19.99
CA LYS A 526 12.91 -34.33 -20.11
C LYS A 526 12.31 -35.22 -19.00
N ASP A 527 11.92 -34.64 -17.86
CA ASP A 527 11.58 -35.42 -16.65
C ASP A 527 10.09 -35.77 -16.45
N ALA A 528 9.20 -35.58 -17.44
CA ALA A 528 7.80 -35.96 -17.25
C ALA A 528 7.20 -36.69 -18.45
N GLN A 529 6.81 -37.94 -18.22
CA GLN A 529 5.89 -38.70 -19.06
C GLN A 529 4.47 -38.10 -18.92
N GLY A 530 4.05 -37.27 -19.87
CA GLY A 530 2.68 -36.73 -19.93
C GLY A 530 2.50 -35.58 -20.92
N SER A 531 1.31 -35.46 -21.55
CA SER A 531 0.99 -34.43 -22.55
C SER A 531 0.75 -33.02 -21.99
N PHE A 532 0.59 -32.89 -20.66
CA PHE A 532 0.36 -31.61 -19.96
C PHE A 532 1.33 -31.45 -18.79
N ASN A 533 2.54 -30.98 -19.06
CA ASN A 533 3.57 -30.80 -18.03
C ASN A 533 3.62 -29.33 -17.54
N PHE A 534 3.92 -29.14 -16.25
CA PHE A 534 4.20 -27.84 -15.62
C PHE A 534 5.20 -27.01 -16.43
N GLN A 535 6.29 -27.63 -16.88
CA GLN A 535 7.34 -26.96 -17.65
C GLN A 535 6.85 -26.48 -19.03
N ILE A 536 5.95 -27.21 -19.68
CA ILE A 536 5.36 -26.80 -20.97
C ILE A 536 4.47 -25.57 -20.76
N ALA A 537 3.66 -25.55 -19.70
CA ALA A 537 2.82 -24.39 -19.36
C ALA A 537 3.66 -23.15 -19.02
N LEU A 538 4.77 -23.35 -18.31
CA LEU A 538 5.73 -22.30 -17.95
C LEU A 538 6.46 -21.72 -19.16
N ALA A 539 7.01 -22.59 -20.01
CA ALA A 539 7.67 -22.19 -21.24
C ALA A 539 6.70 -21.45 -22.18
N SER A 540 5.44 -21.92 -22.29
CA SER A 540 4.40 -21.26 -23.10
C SER A 540 4.06 -19.86 -22.58
N LEU A 541 3.94 -19.68 -21.26
CA LEU A 541 3.66 -18.38 -20.66
C LEU A 541 4.84 -17.41 -20.85
N LEU A 542 6.06 -17.86 -20.56
CA LEU A 542 7.27 -17.05 -20.73
C LEU A 542 7.47 -16.64 -22.20
N LYS A 543 7.23 -17.57 -23.14
CA LYS A 543 7.28 -17.26 -24.57
C LYS A 543 6.29 -16.17 -24.94
N LYS A 544 5.04 -16.26 -24.50
CA LYS A 544 4.02 -15.23 -24.76
C LYS A 544 4.42 -13.88 -24.13
N MET A 545 4.91 -13.89 -22.89
CA MET A 545 5.39 -12.67 -22.22
C MET A 545 6.58 -12.02 -22.93
N ALA A 546 7.51 -12.82 -23.47
CA ALA A 546 8.66 -12.30 -24.21
C ALA A 546 8.30 -11.80 -25.62
N VAL A 547 7.25 -12.34 -26.24
CA VAL A 547 6.71 -11.83 -27.50
C VAL A 547 5.98 -10.52 -27.29
N ASP A 548 5.09 -10.45 -26.29
CA ASP A 548 4.25 -9.28 -26.03
C ASP A 548 5.03 -8.14 -25.35
N HIS A 549 5.97 -8.47 -24.45
CA HIS A 549 6.73 -7.52 -23.61
C HIS A 549 8.24 -7.86 -23.61
N PRO A 550 8.95 -7.65 -24.74
CA PRO A 550 10.33 -8.08 -24.91
C PRO A 550 11.30 -7.38 -23.94
N TYR A 551 11.17 -6.05 -23.77
CA TYR A 551 12.05 -5.23 -22.93
C TYR A 551 12.02 -5.59 -21.44
N HIS A 552 10.91 -6.18 -20.97
CA HIS A 552 10.73 -6.56 -19.56
C HIS A 552 11.12 -8.01 -19.27
N THR A 553 11.18 -8.88 -20.28
CA THR A 553 11.33 -10.34 -20.11
C THR A 553 12.67 -10.88 -20.64
N ILE A 554 13.21 -10.30 -21.72
CA ILE A 554 14.40 -10.84 -22.40
C ILE A 554 15.65 -10.72 -21.54
N PHE A 555 15.84 -9.62 -20.78
CA PHE A 555 17.01 -9.46 -19.91
C PHE A 555 17.14 -10.60 -18.88
N GLN A 556 16.02 -11.07 -18.34
CA GLN A 556 15.98 -12.16 -17.36
C GLN A 556 16.29 -13.49 -18.02
N LEU A 557 15.80 -13.74 -19.24
CA LEU A 557 16.16 -14.93 -20.01
C LEU A 557 17.65 -14.93 -20.38
N LEU A 558 18.21 -13.77 -20.75
CA LEU A 558 19.64 -13.60 -21.01
C LEU A 558 20.49 -13.85 -19.77
N ALA A 559 20.05 -13.37 -18.60
CA ALA A 559 20.72 -13.62 -17.33
C ALA A 559 20.75 -15.12 -16.97
N LEU A 560 19.66 -15.85 -17.23
CA LEU A 560 19.61 -17.30 -17.04
C LEU A 560 20.47 -18.06 -18.04
N ALA A 561 20.49 -17.63 -19.31
CA ALA A 561 21.33 -18.24 -20.35
C ALA A 561 22.82 -18.04 -20.09
N ASN A 562 23.21 -16.93 -19.45
CA ASN A 562 24.59 -16.66 -19.03
C ASN A 562 24.92 -17.17 -17.61
N GLY A 563 24.09 -18.05 -17.05
CA GLY A 563 24.24 -18.56 -15.68
C GLY A 563 25.54 -19.35 -15.43
N ASP A 564 26.25 -19.79 -16.47
CA ASP A 564 27.52 -20.53 -16.38
C ASP A 564 28.77 -19.64 -16.36
N ARG A 565 28.62 -18.34 -16.67
CA ARG A 565 29.71 -17.36 -16.74
C ARG A 565 30.08 -16.85 -15.35
N VAL A 566 30.85 -17.68 -14.65
CA VAL A 566 31.37 -17.42 -13.31
C VAL A 566 32.89 -17.44 -13.37
N LYS A 567 33.59 -16.50 -12.70
CA LYS A 567 35.06 -16.41 -12.74
C LYS A 567 35.69 -17.73 -12.24
N ASP A 568 36.75 -18.23 -12.87
CA ASP A 568 37.33 -19.55 -12.59
C ASP A 568 37.73 -19.79 -11.11
N LYS A 569 38.12 -18.73 -10.38
CA LYS A 569 38.39 -18.77 -8.92
C LYS A 569 37.15 -19.07 -8.05
N GLN A 570 35.94 -18.92 -8.59
CA GLN A 570 34.66 -19.19 -7.93
C GLN A 570 34.07 -20.56 -8.31
N ARG A 571 34.56 -21.22 -9.38
CA ARG A 571 34.15 -22.59 -9.76
C ARG A 571 34.77 -23.65 -8.84
N SER A 572 35.97 -23.40 -8.32
CA SER A 572 36.71 -24.33 -7.44
C SER A 572 36.36 -24.24 -5.96
N ARG A 573 35.76 -23.13 -5.52
CA ARG A 573 35.21 -22.96 -4.16
C ARG A 573 33.72 -23.24 -4.25
N SER A 574 33.24 -24.28 -3.55
CA SER A 574 31.89 -24.88 -3.39
C SER A 574 30.66 -23.94 -3.29
N SER A 575 30.63 -22.90 -4.10
CA SER A 575 29.87 -21.68 -3.88
C SER A 575 28.93 -21.39 -5.04
N PHE A 576 29.00 -22.12 -6.15
CA PHE A 576 28.08 -21.93 -7.25
C PHE A 576 27.77 -23.27 -7.91
N VAL A 577 26.50 -23.69 -7.85
CA VAL A 577 26.01 -24.86 -8.58
C VAL A 577 25.28 -24.34 -9.81
N VAL A 578 25.92 -24.45 -10.98
CA VAL A 578 25.29 -24.09 -12.25
C VAL A 578 24.17 -25.09 -12.53
N ASP A 579 22.92 -24.63 -12.60
CA ASP A 579 21.83 -25.48 -13.09
C ASP A 579 21.83 -25.47 -14.62
N MET A 580 22.54 -26.46 -15.18
CA MET A 580 22.70 -26.62 -16.63
C MET A 580 21.37 -26.83 -17.36
N GLU A 581 20.36 -27.37 -16.68
CA GLU A 581 19.05 -27.60 -17.28
C GLU A 581 18.32 -26.28 -17.54
N LYS A 582 18.34 -25.36 -16.57
CA LYS A 582 17.73 -24.03 -16.74
C LYS A 582 18.41 -23.24 -17.85
N LYS A 583 19.73 -23.33 -17.91
CA LYS A 583 20.54 -22.69 -18.96
C LYS A 583 20.09 -23.16 -20.35
N LEU A 584 20.06 -24.48 -20.56
CA LEU A 584 19.67 -25.06 -21.84
C LEU A 584 18.22 -24.73 -22.21
N ALA A 585 17.32 -24.73 -21.23
CA ALA A 585 15.92 -24.33 -21.44
C ALA A 585 15.80 -22.86 -21.85
N ALA A 586 16.54 -21.95 -21.20
CA ALA A 586 16.56 -20.53 -21.54
C ALA A 586 17.17 -20.29 -22.94
N GLU A 587 18.25 -20.97 -23.29
CA GLU A 587 18.86 -20.91 -24.63
C GLU A 587 17.89 -21.39 -25.73
N ASN A 588 17.16 -22.47 -25.48
CA ASN A 588 16.17 -22.99 -26.42
C ASN A 588 15.01 -22.00 -26.62
N LEU A 589 14.50 -21.40 -25.55
CA LEU A 589 13.48 -20.34 -25.65
C LEU A 589 13.99 -19.11 -26.40
N LEU A 590 15.23 -18.66 -26.15
CA LEU A 590 15.83 -17.54 -26.89
C LEU A 590 16.02 -17.86 -28.38
N LYS A 591 16.34 -19.11 -28.74
CA LYS A 591 16.39 -19.56 -30.15
C LYS A 591 15.01 -19.48 -30.80
N GLU A 592 13.97 -19.94 -30.11
CA GLU A 592 12.59 -19.82 -30.61
C GLU A 592 12.16 -18.36 -30.77
N LEU A 593 12.47 -17.50 -29.79
CA LEU A 593 12.12 -16.08 -29.81
C LEU A 593 12.86 -15.28 -30.88
N SER A 594 14.02 -15.76 -31.33
CA SER A 594 14.76 -15.17 -32.45
C SER A 594 13.92 -15.12 -33.74
N SER A 595 12.92 -16.00 -33.88
CA SER A 595 11.98 -15.95 -35.02
C SER A 595 11.05 -14.74 -35.01
N CYS A 596 10.76 -14.16 -33.84
CA CYS A 596 9.87 -13.00 -33.70
C CYS A 596 10.66 -11.69 -33.49
N HIS A 597 11.63 -11.71 -32.58
CA HIS A 597 12.37 -10.52 -32.12
C HIS A 597 13.90 -10.64 -32.36
N GLY A 598 14.31 -11.32 -33.43
CA GLY A 598 15.71 -11.63 -33.75
C GLY A 598 16.68 -10.43 -33.67
N PRO A 599 16.40 -9.31 -34.38
CA PRO A 599 17.27 -8.13 -34.35
C PRO A 599 17.44 -7.54 -32.94
N LEU A 600 16.35 -7.43 -32.19
CA LEU A 600 16.36 -6.91 -30.82
C LEU A 600 17.18 -7.82 -29.88
N ILE A 601 16.96 -9.13 -29.93
CA ILE A 601 17.70 -10.10 -29.11
C ILE A 601 19.20 -10.05 -29.42
N CYS A 602 19.58 -9.92 -30.69
CA CYS A 602 20.98 -9.76 -31.08
C CYS A 602 21.60 -8.49 -30.51
N GLN A 603 20.93 -7.34 -30.64
CA GLN A 603 21.42 -6.07 -30.09
C GLN A 603 21.51 -6.11 -28.55
N MET A 604 20.51 -6.70 -27.87
CA MET A 604 20.53 -6.87 -26.41
C MET A 604 21.69 -7.77 -25.96
N LYS A 605 21.95 -8.88 -26.66
CA LYS A 605 23.10 -9.75 -26.38
C LYS A 605 24.43 -9.02 -26.54
N GLN A 606 24.60 -8.24 -27.60
CA GLN A 606 25.79 -7.42 -27.83
C GLN A 606 26.00 -6.42 -26.69
N MET A 607 24.95 -5.71 -26.28
CA MET A 607 25.01 -4.76 -25.17
C MET A 607 25.41 -5.44 -23.86
N VAL A 608 24.79 -6.57 -23.53
CA VAL A 608 25.11 -7.35 -22.31
C VAL A 608 26.57 -7.79 -22.30
N GLU A 609 27.09 -8.28 -23.44
CA GLU A 609 28.49 -8.68 -23.58
C GLU A 609 29.45 -7.51 -23.35
N ILE A 610 29.13 -6.32 -23.89
CA ILE A 610 29.92 -5.10 -23.69
C ILE A 610 29.97 -4.73 -22.21
N TYR A 611 28.83 -4.69 -21.52
CA TYR A 611 28.81 -4.35 -20.09
C TYR A 611 29.52 -5.39 -19.22
N ILE A 612 29.44 -6.69 -19.55
CA ILE A 612 30.20 -7.72 -18.83
C ILE A 612 31.70 -7.47 -18.99
N LYS A 613 32.18 -7.26 -20.22
CA LYS A 613 33.59 -6.93 -20.48
C LYS A 613 34.01 -5.67 -19.72
N LEU A 614 33.22 -4.59 -19.79
CA LEU A 614 33.51 -3.33 -19.08
C LEU A 614 33.58 -3.52 -17.56
N ALA A 615 32.71 -4.35 -17.00
CA ALA A 615 32.70 -4.65 -15.58
C ALA A 615 33.96 -5.44 -15.16
N GLU A 616 34.47 -6.32 -16.03
CA GLU A 616 35.64 -7.18 -15.78
C GLU A 616 36.99 -6.51 -16.00
N LEU A 617 37.06 -5.41 -16.76
CA LEU A 617 38.31 -4.69 -17.00
C LEU A 617 38.97 -4.16 -15.72
N GLU A 618 40.29 -4.28 -15.65
CA GLU A 618 41.10 -3.82 -14.51
C GLU A 618 41.81 -2.48 -14.77
N THR A 619 41.84 -1.98 -16.02
CA THR A 619 42.63 -0.80 -16.41
C THR A 619 41.79 0.47 -16.58
N LYS A 620 42.43 1.64 -16.44
CA LYS A 620 41.82 2.98 -16.67
C LYS A 620 41.54 3.33 -18.14
N LYS A 621 42.00 2.53 -19.10
CA LYS A 621 41.84 2.80 -20.54
C LYS A 621 40.80 1.83 -21.13
N GLU A 622 39.89 2.37 -21.93
CA GLU A 622 38.90 1.59 -22.69
C GLU A 622 39.55 0.49 -23.55
N PRO A 623 38.82 -0.61 -23.82
CA PRO A 623 39.09 -1.44 -24.98
C PRO A 623 38.81 -0.61 -26.23
N ARG A 624 39.72 -0.61 -27.21
CA ARG A 624 39.51 0.02 -28.53
C ARG A 624 38.25 -0.51 -29.25
N GLU A 625 37.75 -1.68 -28.84
CA GLU A 625 36.51 -2.33 -29.33
C GLU A 625 35.21 -1.67 -28.84
N ALA A 626 35.22 -0.93 -27.73
CA ALA A 626 34.03 -0.18 -27.26
C ALA A 626 33.71 1.03 -28.15
N ARG A 627 34.60 1.38 -29.09
CA ARG A 627 34.43 2.46 -30.07
C ARG A 627 33.64 2.05 -31.31
N SER A 628 33.48 0.74 -31.53
CA SER A 628 32.74 0.17 -32.65
C SER A 628 31.33 -0.24 -32.24
N ILE A 629 30.66 0.57 -31.41
CA ILE A 629 29.25 0.37 -31.10
C ILE A 629 28.48 0.82 -32.34
N GLY A 630 28.18 -0.11 -33.24
CA GLY A 630 27.12 0.10 -34.22
C GLY A 630 25.85 0.51 -33.48
N GLN A 631 25.11 1.49 -34.00
CA GLN A 631 23.96 2.10 -33.33
C GLN A 631 22.98 1.01 -32.84
N LEU A 632 22.93 0.75 -31.53
CA LEU A 632 22.01 -0.20 -30.90
C LEU A 632 20.63 0.45 -30.71
N GLU A 633 20.03 0.91 -31.81
CA GLU A 633 18.84 1.78 -31.80
C GLU A 633 17.60 1.10 -31.20
N LEU A 634 17.52 -0.23 -31.22
CA LEU A 634 16.34 -0.97 -30.75
C LEU A 634 16.36 -1.24 -29.23
N VAL A 635 17.48 -0.99 -28.56
CA VAL A 635 17.69 -1.39 -27.17
C VAL A 635 17.40 -0.21 -26.23
N PRO A 636 16.62 -0.39 -25.15
CA PRO A 636 16.40 0.67 -24.18
C PRO A 636 17.69 0.95 -23.38
N VAL A 637 17.79 2.16 -22.84
CA VAL A 637 18.76 2.43 -21.79
C VAL A 637 18.47 1.48 -20.61
N VAL A 638 19.44 0.62 -20.25
CA VAL A 638 19.29 -0.49 -19.27
C VAL A 638 18.70 -0.04 -17.93
N THR A 639 19.11 1.15 -17.49
CA THR A 639 18.72 1.74 -16.20
C THR A 639 17.47 2.60 -16.27
N ALA A 640 16.97 2.91 -17.47
CA ALA A 640 15.74 3.68 -17.61
C ALA A 640 14.50 2.83 -17.31
N THR A 641 13.49 3.45 -16.71
CA THR A 641 12.23 2.76 -16.42
C THR A 641 11.37 2.70 -17.68
N VAL A 642 11.19 1.50 -18.23
CA VAL A 642 10.27 1.27 -19.35
C VAL A 642 8.86 1.05 -18.81
N PRO A 643 7.87 1.93 -19.13
CA PRO A 643 6.50 1.73 -18.70
C PRO A 643 5.90 0.48 -19.35
N ILE A 644 5.00 -0.20 -18.64
CA ILE A 644 4.30 -1.36 -19.17
C ILE A 644 3.15 -0.87 -20.05
N ASP A 645 3.21 -1.15 -21.35
CA ASP A 645 2.18 -0.81 -22.31
C ASP A 645 1.13 -1.94 -22.42
N PRO A 646 -0.14 -1.73 -22.02
CA PRO A 646 -1.19 -2.73 -22.14
C PRO A 646 -1.53 -3.12 -23.59
N SER A 647 -1.13 -2.31 -24.58
CA SER A 647 -1.38 -2.57 -26.01
C SER A 647 -0.30 -3.44 -26.67
N CYS A 648 0.82 -3.69 -25.96
CA CYS A 648 1.96 -4.50 -26.42
C CYS A 648 2.66 -3.95 -27.68
N ARG A 649 2.55 -2.65 -27.99
CA ARG A 649 3.10 -2.06 -29.21
C ARG A 649 4.43 -1.35 -29.00
N TYR A 650 4.69 -0.81 -27.81
CA TYR A 650 5.96 -0.18 -27.43
C TYR A 650 6.49 0.78 -28.53
N GLU A 651 5.68 1.79 -28.87
CA GLU A 651 5.98 2.71 -29.97
C GLU A 651 7.29 3.50 -29.73
N GLU A 652 7.98 3.85 -30.82
CA GLU A 652 9.19 4.67 -30.78
C GLU A 652 8.92 6.02 -30.09
N GLY A 653 9.79 6.40 -29.15
CA GLY A 653 9.62 7.59 -28.32
C GLY A 653 8.86 7.36 -27.00
N SER A 654 8.31 6.18 -26.75
CA SER A 654 7.67 5.86 -25.45
C SER A 654 8.67 5.69 -24.29
N PHE A 655 9.92 5.33 -24.59
CA PHE A 655 11.03 5.23 -23.64
C PHE A 655 12.37 5.58 -24.30
N PRO A 656 13.41 5.94 -23.53
CA PRO A 656 14.71 6.32 -24.08
C PRO A 656 15.48 5.10 -24.59
N HIS A 657 15.89 5.16 -25.86
CA HIS A 657 16.73 4.16 -26.52
C HIS A 657 18.21 4.48 -26.27
N PHE A 658 19.04 3.44 -26.30
CA PHE A 658 20.48 3.55 -26.14
C PHE A 658 21.10 4.16 -27.40
N THR A 659 21.80 5.29 -27.27
CA THR A 659 22.50 5.91 -28.41
C THR A 659 24.01 5.69 -28.37
N GLY A 660 24.61 5.68 -27.18
CA GLY A 660 26.04 5.42 -27.01
C GLY A 660 26.55 5.56 -25.58
N LEU A 661 27.82 5.21 -25.36
CA LEU A 661 28.54 5.43 -24.11
C LEU A 661 29.43 6.67 -24.22
N ALA A 662 29.68 7.33 -23.09
CA ALA A 662 30.67 8.40 -23.01
C ALA A 662 32.10 7.86 -22.96
N ASP A 663 33.05 8.62 -23.51
CA ASP A 663 34.48 8.26 -23.65
C ASP A 663 35.24 8.13 -22.31
N SER A 664 34.63 8.52 -21.19
CA SER A 664 35.28 8.56 -19.88
C SER A 664 34.59 7.66 -18.86
N ILE A 665 35.36 6.72 -18.28
CA ILE A 665 34.92 5.82 -17.22
C ILE A 665 35.54 6.24 -15.89
N MET A 666 34.73 6.36 -14.84
CA MET A 666 35.20 6.68 -13.49
C MET A 666 35.30 5.38 -12.68
N ILE A 667 36.49 5.07 -12.17
CA ILE A 667 36.73 3.89 -11.31
C ILE A 667 36.60 4.31 -9.85
N MET A 668 35.73 3.63 -9.11
CA MET A 668 35.53 3.85 -7.68
C MET A 668 36.53 3.06 -6.84
N ASN A 669 36.84 3.58 -5.65
CA ASN A 669 37.65 2.87 -4.65
C ASN A 669 36.84 1.73 -4.02
N GLY A 670 37.39 0.51 -3.99
CA GLY A 670 36.76 -0.65 -3.35
C GLY A 670 37.39 -1.97 -3.78
N ILE A 671 37.07 -3.07 -3.09
CA ILE A 671 37.67 -4.41 -3.29
C ILE A 671 37.54 -4.88 -4.75
N ASN A 672 36.40 -4.58 -5.40
CA ASN A 672 36.12 -4.99 -6.78
C ASN A 672 36.22 -3.84 -7.80
N ALA A 673 36.69 -2.64 -7.37
CA ALA A 673 36.83 -1.43 -8.18
C ALA A 673 35.68 -1.22 -9.20
N PRO A 674 34.45 -0.93 -8.73
CA PRO A 674 33.30 -0.83 -9.62
C PRO A 674 33.40 0.43 -10.50
N LYS A 675 32.81 0.36 -11.70
CA LYS A 675 33.00 1.36 -12.76
C LYS A 675 31.72 2.15 -12.98
N VAL A 676 31.81 3.48 -12.89
CA VAL A 676 30.72 4.38 -13.25
C VAL A 676 30.88 4.76 -14.71
N ILE A 677 29.84 4.46 -15.50
CA ILE A 677 29.74 4.66 -16.94
C ILE A 677 28.62 5.67 -17.19
N GLU A 678 28.83 6.61 -18.11
CA GLU A 678 27.76 7.50 -18.58
C GLU A 678 27.23 7.00 -19.93
N CYS A 679 25.91 6.88 -20.03
CA CYS A 679 25.17 6.44 -21.21
C CYS A 679 24.31 7.59 -21.74
N PHE A 680 24.27 7.77 -23.05
CA PHE A 680 23.39 8.72 -23.71
C PHE A 680 22.08 8.03 -24.12
N GLY A 681 20.95 8.68 -23.83
CA GLY A 681 19.63 8.27 -24.29
C GLY A 681 19.21 9.00 -25.56
N SER A 682 18.24 8.44 -26.27
CA SER A 682 17.59 9.08 -27.43
C SER A 682 16.82 10.36 -27.07
N ASP A 683 16.53 10.57 -25.79
CA ASP A 683 15.90 11.76 -25.22
C ASP A 683 16.89 12.92 -24.98
N GLY A 684 18.18 12.71 -25.25
CA GLY A 684 19.24 13.69 -25.00
C GLY A 684 19.73 13.74 -23.54
N ASN A 685 19.18 12.91 -22.65
CA ASN A 685 19.59 12.85 -21.25
C ASN A 685 20.81 11.93 -21.05
N LYS A 686 21.58 12.22 -19.99
CA LYS A 686 22.74 11.42 -19.57
C LYS A 686 22.37 10.52 -18.39
N TYR A 687 22.56 9.23 -18.56
CA TYR A 687 22.25 8.19 -17.58
C TYR A 687 23.54 7.63 -16.98
N ARG A 688 23.75 7.84 -15.68
CA ARG A 688 24.90 7.28 -14.97
C ARG A 688 24.58 5.87 -14.49
N GLN A 689 25.52 4.95 -14.70
CA GLN A 689 25.32 3.53 -14.44
C GLN A 689 26.58 2.97 -13.77
N LEU A 690 26.39 2.11 -12.77
CA LEU A 690 27.47 1.40 -12.09
C LEU A 690 27.55 -0.02 -12.63
N ALA A 691 28.59 -0.31 -13.39
CA ALA A 691 28.95 -1.66 -13.79
C ALA A 691 29.73 -2.33 -12.65
N LYS A 692 29.12 -3.35 -12.04
CA LYS A 692 29.69 -4.10 -10.91
C LYS A 692 29.98 -5.53 -11.38
N SER A 693 31.22 -5.98 -11.18
CA SER A 693 31.66 -7.37 -11.37
C SER A 693 32.37 -7.81 -10.10
N GLY A 694 32.09 -9.02 -9.59
CA GLY A 694 32.75 -9.53 -8.40
C GLY A 694 32.04 -10.68 -7.70
N ASN A 695 32.20 -10.73 -6.37
CA ASN A 695 31.64 -11.76 -5.49
C ASN A 695 30.22 -11.45 -4.99
N ASP A 696 29.66 -10.31 -5.38
CA ASP A 696 28.35 -9.83 -4.94
C ASP A 696 27.26 -10.25 -5.94
N ASP A 697 26.17 -10.83 -5.44
CA ASP A 697 25.07 -11.29 -6.28
C ASP A 697 24.03 -10.18 -6.48
N LEU A 698 24.06 -9.56 -7.67
CA LEU A 698 23.14 -8.48 -8.04
C LEU A 698 21.69 -8.94 -8.22
N ARG A 699 21.41 -10.24 -8.28
CA ARG A 699 20.04 -10.74 -8.40
C ARG A 699 19.28 -10.57 -7.10
N GLN A 700 19.98 -10.69 -5.95
CA GLN A 700 19.40 -10.36 -4.66
C GLN A 700 18.94 -8.90 -4.65
N ASP A 701 19.81 -7.99 -5.04
CA ASP A 701 19.48 -6.56 -5.10
C ASP A 701 18.30 -6.29 -6.05
N ALA A 702 18.26 -6.94 -7.22
CA ALA A 702 17.17 -6.78 -8.19
C ALA A 702 15.80 -7.26 -7.65
N VAL A 703 15.76 -8.41 -6.97
CA VAL A 703 14.51 -8.93 -6.36
C VAL A 703 14.10 -8.09 -5.15
N MET A 704 15.04 -7.54 -4.38
CA MET A 704 14.72 -6.60 -3.30
C MET A 704 14.16 -5.28 -3.82
N GLU A 705 14.70 -4.73 -4.90
CA GLU A 705 14.15 -3.54 -5.56
C GLU A 705 12.75 -3.81 -6.16
N GLN A 706 12.52 -5.02 -6.67
CA GLN A 706 11.18 -5.49 -7.07
C GLN A 706 10.22 -5.53 -5.88
N PHE A 707 10.68 -6.02 -4.72
CA PHE A 707 9.89 -6.02 -3.49
C PHE A 707 9.53 -4.59 -3.05
N PHE A 708 10.48 -3.65 -3.07
CA PHE A 708 10.22 -2.25 -2.73
C PHE A 708 9.24 -1.59 -3.71
N SER A 709 9.38 -1.86 -5.01
CA SER A 709 8.45 -1.38 -6.04
C SER A 709 7.02 -1.89 -5.81
N LEU A 710 6.87 -3.14 -5.38
CA LEU A 710 5.57 -3.71 -5.01
C LEU A 710 4.99 -3.04 -3.77
N VAL A 711 5.80 -2.80 -2.74
CA VAL A 711 5.37 -2.06 -1.54
C VAL A 711 4.91 -0.65 -1.90
N ASN A 712 5.64 0.06 -2.78
CA ASN A 712 5.24 1.38 -3.28
C ASN A 712 3.86 1.34 -3.94
N THR A 713 3.58 0.31 -4.75
CA THR A 713 2.27 0.12 -5.38
C THR A 713 1.17 -0.04 -4.33
N PHE A 714 1.42 -0.82 -3.26
CA PHE A 714 0.45 -0.98 -2.17
C PHE A 714 0.26 0.30 -1.34
N LEU A 715 1.34 1.04 -1.06
CA LEU A 715 1.27 2.32 -0.37
C LEU A 715 0.49 3.37 -1.18
N GLN A 716 0.62 3.39 -2.50
CA GLN A 716 -0.14 4.29 -3.37
C GLN A 716 -1.62 3.91 -3.48
N ASN A 717 -1.94 2.61 -3.46
CA ASN A 717 -3.31 2.11 -3.50
C ASN A 717 -4.11 2.37 -2.22
N HIS A 718 -3.42 2.56 -1.09
CA HIS A 718 -4.05 2.84 0.19
C HIS A 718 -4.20 4.36 0.42
N ARG A 719 -5.41 4.79 0.80
CA ARG A 719 -5.80 6.22 0.83
C ARG A 719 -4.96 7.06 1.77
N ASP A 720 -4.73 6.58 2.99
CA ASP A 720 -3.99 7.33 4.03
C ASP A 720 -2.51 7.53 3.67
N THR A 721 -1.91 6.53 3.06
CA THR A 721 -0.48 6.50 2.70
C THR A 721 -0.25 7.32 1.44
N SER A 722 -1.15 7.21 0.45
CA SER A 722 -1.16 8.05 -0.75
C SER A 722 -1.32 9.54 -0.43
N LYS A 723 -2.24 9.91 0.48
CA LYS A 723 -2.40 11.31 0.95
C LYS A 723 -1.10 11.88 1.53
N ARG A 724 -0.29 11.04 2.17
CA ARG A 724 0.99 11.40 2.78
C ARG A 724 2.17 11.27 1.83
N ARG A 725 1.96 10.83 0.58
CA ARG A 725 3.01 10.52 -0.41
C ARG A 725 4.08 9.59 0.17
N LEU A 726 3.67 8.61 0.98
CA LEU A 726 4.58 7.59 1.50
C LEU A 726 5.05 6.70 0.35
N LYS A 727 6.35 6.71 0.10
CA LYS A 727 7.04 5.88 -0.87
C LYS A 727 8.46 5.61 -0.40
N ILE A 728 9.06 4.56 -0.92
CA ILE A 728 10.46 4.20 -0.80
C ILE A 728 11.09 4.55 -2.14
N ARG A 729 12.26 5.20 -2.12
CA ARG A 729 12.98 5.50 -3.36
C ARG A 729 13.67 4.22 -3.84
N THR A 730 13.32 3.80 -5.05
CA THR A 730 13.83 2.60 -5.71
C THR A 730 14.78 2.98 -6.84
N TYR A 731 15.62 2.05 -7.25
CA TYR A 731 16.54 2.21 -8.38
C TYR A 731 16.60 0.92 -9.20
N LYS A 732 17.05 1.01 -10.45
CA LYS A 732 17.07 -0.14 -11.36
C LYS A 732 18.35 -0.95 -11.19
N VAL A 733 18.17 -2.25 -10.95
CA VAL A 733 19.26 -3.25 -10.98
C VAL A 733 18.96 -4.27 -12.06
N VAL A 734 19.93 -4.49 -12.96
CA VAL A 734 19.82 -5.49 -14.03
C VAL A 734 21.01 -6.46 -13.94
N PRO A 735 20.80 -7.68 -13.41
CA PRO A 735 21.83 -8.70 -13.40
C PRO A 735 22.01 -9.30 -14.80
N PHE A 736 23.26 -9.52 -15.21
CA PHE A 736 23.58 -10.10 -16.52
C PHE A 736 24.18 -11.50 -16.41
N THR A 737 24.95 -11.75 -15.36
CA THR A 737 25.50 -13.04 -14.97
C THR A 737 25.39 -13.17 -13.44
N PRO A 738 25.72 -14.32 -12.85
CA PRO A 738 25.78 -14.45 -11.38
C PRO A 738 26.82 -13.55 -10.71
N SER A 739 27.81 -13.05 -11.46
CA SER A 739 28.95 -12.28 -10.95
C SER A 739 29.01 -10.84 -11.46
N ALA A 740 28.22 -10.49 -12.50
CA ALA A 740 28.27 -9.19 -13.15
C ALA A 740 26.89 -8.65 -13.53
N GLY A 741 26.76 -7.33 -13.51
CA GLY A 741 25.54 -6.63 -13.89
C GLY A 741 25.67 -5.12 -13.75
N VAL A 742 24.56 -4.43 -13.96
CA VAL A 742 24.49 -2.97 -13.96
C VAL A 742 23.48 -2.48 -12.93
N VAL A 743 23.87 -1.45 -12.19
CA VAL A 743 23.06 -0.76 -11.18
C VAL A 743 22.89 0.70 -11.61
N GLU A 744 21.70 1.26 -11.47
CA GLU A 744 21.44 2.68 -11.68
C GLU A 744 22.21 3.53 -10.65
N TRP A 745 22.90 4.56 -11.13
CA TRP A 745 23.50 5.56 -10.26
C TRP A 745 22.46 6.63 -9.92
N VAL A 746 22.07 6.72 -8.65
CA VAL A 746 21.07 7.69 -8.21
C VAL A 746 21.69 9.09 -8.15
N ASN A 747 21.42 9.88 -9.18
CA ASN A 747 21.92 11.26 -9.30
C ASN A 747 21.39 12.16 -8.16
N GLY A 748 22.17 13.20 -7.82
CA GLY A 748 21.79 14.18 -6.79
C GLY A 748 21.86 13.64 -5.35
N THR A 749 22.41 12.44 -5.13
CA THR A 749 22.51 11.85 -3.79
C THR A 749 23.92 11.93 -3.22
N VAL A 750 24.03 11.97 -1.89
CA VAL A 750 25.31 11.84 -1.16
C VAL A 750 25.15 10.82 -0.04
N PRO A 751 26.15 9.96 0.22
CA PRO A 751 26.14 9.08 1.39
C PRO A 751 26.01 9.85 2.70
N LEU A 752 25.19 9.36 3.62
CA LEU A 752 25.00 9.95 4.94
C LEU A 752 26.35 10.09 5.68
N GLY A 753 27.22 9.08 5.56
CA GLY A 753 28.57 9.11 6.13
C GLY A 753 29.44 10.23 5.58
N ASP A 754 29.38 10.49 4.27
CA ASP A 754 30.15 11.56 3.63
C ASP A 754 29.68 12.95 4.08
N TYR A 755 28.37 13.15 4.25
CA TYR A 755 27.86 14.41 4.78
C TYR A 755 28.24 14.61 6.26
N LEU A 756 28.07 13.59 7.09
CA LEU A 756 28.28 13.69 8.55
C LEU A 756 29.76 13.78 8.93
N ILE A 757 30.62 12.96 8.33
CA ILE A 757 32.02 12.76 8.75
C ILE A 757 33.04 13.21 7.68
N GLY A 758 32.59 13.49 6.46
CA GLY A 758 33.47 13.80 5.33
C GLY A 758 34.26 12.60 4.81
N SER A 759 34.75 12.68 3.57
CA SER A 759 35.50 11.60 2.94
C SER A 759 36.82 11.25 3.67
N THR A 760 37.39 12.17 4.44
CA THR A 760 38.60 11.95 5.27
C THR A 760 38.29 11.42 6.67
N ARG A 761 37.02 11.19 7.01
CA ARG A 761 36.53 10.75 8.35
C ARG A 761 36.96 11.64 9.53
N SER A 762 37.37 12.87 9.23
CA SER A 762 37.77 13.92 10.16
C SER A 762 37.15 15.28 9.80
N GLY A 763 36.23 15.30 8.84
CA GLY A 763 35.53 16.48 8.34
C GLY A 763 34.01 16.33 8.43
N GLY A 764 33.27 16.93 7.49
CA GLY A 764 31.80 16.83 7.44
C GLY A 764 31.07 17.74 8.43
N ALA A 765 29.78 17.50 8.62
CA ALA A 765 28.93 18.29 9.52
C ALA A 765 29.41 18.23 10.99
N HIS A 766 29.86 17.06 11.47
CA HIS A 766 30.39 16.92 12.82
C HIS A 766 31.70 17.71 13.01
N GLY A 767 32.57 17.77 11.99
CA GLY A 767 33.76 18.63 12.04
C GLY A 767 33.45 20.13 11.99
N ARG A 768 32.38 20.54 11.28
CA ARG A 768 32.00 21.96 11.13
C ARG A 768 31.25 22.52 12.33
N TYR A 769 30.30 21.76 12.88
CA TYR A 769 29.39 22.23 13.95
C TYR A 769 29.72 21.63 15.33
N GLY A 770 30.45 20.50 15.38
CA GLY A 770 30.86 19.82 16.61
C GLY A 770 32.19 20.33 17.19
N ILE A 771 32.46 21.64 17.14
CA ILE A 771 33.71 22.19 17.70
C ILE A 771 33.75 21.90 19.21
N GLY A 772 34.79 21.19 19.64
CA GLY A 772 34.97 20.74 21.03
C GLY A 772 34.47 19.32 21.33
N ASP A 773 33.77 18.69 20.39
CA ASP A 773 33.32 17.30 20.50
C ASP A 773 34.44 16.32 20.10
N TRP A 774 34.30 15.05 20.47
CA TRP A 774 35.22 14.00 20.03
C TRP A 774 35.09 13.74 18.53
N THR A 775 36.21 13.46 17.86
CA THR A 775 36.20 13.06 16.45
C THR A 775 35.68 11.63 16.29
N TYR A 776 35.15 11.31 15.10
CA TYR A 776 34.68 9.95 14.79
C TYR A 776 35.75 8.86 15.06
N LEU A 777 37.01 9.14 14.71
CA LEU A 777 38.12 8.22 14.95
C LEU A 777 38.38 8.01 16.45
N GLN A 778 38.36 9.08 17.25
CA GLN A 778 38.49 8.99 18.71
C GLN A 778 37.36 8.18 19.34
N CYS A 779 36.11 8.41 18.93
CA CYS A 779 34.96 7.64 19.39
C CYS A 779 35.11 6.14 19.06
N ARG A 780 35.57 5.84 17.85
CA ARG A 780 35.79 4.47 17.37
C ARG A 780 36.87 3.76 18.17
N GLU A 781 38.03 4.37 18.34
CA GLU A 781 39.15 3.81 19.12
C GLU A 781 38.75 3.59 20.57
N TYR A 782 38.06 4.56 21.17
CA TYR A 782 37.59 4.46 22.55
C TYR A 782 36.64 3.27 22.75
N LEU A 783 35.66 3.09 21.84
CA LEU A 783 34.72 1.96 21.91
C LEU A 783 35.40 0.59 21.71
N MET A 784 36.48 0.52 20.93
CA MET A 784 37.26 -0.71 20.76
C MET A 784 38.14 -1.03 21.96
N SER A 785 38.70 -0.02 22.62
CA SER A 785 39.66 -0.18 23.73
C SER A 785 39.02 -0.57 25.06
N GLU A 786 37.80 -0.12 25.33
CA GLU A 786 37.16 -0.25 26.64
C GLU A 786 36.46 -1.62 26.80
N LYS A 787 36.58 -2.22 27.99
CA LYS A 787 35.94 -3.52 28.27
C LYS A 787 34.43 -3.39 28.53
N ASP A 788 34.03 -2.35 29.27
CA ASP A 788 32.63 -2.02 29.49
C ASP A 788 32.11 -1.12 28.36
N LYS A 789 31.57 -1.78 27.33
CA LYS A 789 31.04 -1.11 26.14
C LYS A 789 29.88 -0.16 26.43
N ARG A 790 29.06 -0.43 27.45
CA ARG A 790 27.90 0.40 27.79
C ARG A 790 28.36 1.74 28.36
N ARG A 791 29.29 1.71 29.32
CA ARG A 791 29.88 2.93 29.88
C ARG A 791 30.64 3.72 28.81
N ALA A 792 31.39 3.02 27.96
CA ALA A 792 32.10 3.64 26.84
C ALA A 792 31.15 4.40 25.91
N PHE A 793 30.06 3.73 25.50
CA PHE A 793 29.07 4.30 24.60
C PHE A 793 28.35 5.53 25.20
N LEU A 794 27.96 5.48 26.48
CA LEU A 794 27.35 6.63 27.15
C LEU A 794 28.31 7.81 27.23
N LYS A 795 29.59 7.57 27.53
CA LYS A 795 30.62 8.61 27.56
C LYS A 795 30.86 9.21 26.17
N ILE A 796 30.86 8.40 25.12
CA ILE A 796 30.91 8.88 23.73
C ILE A 796 29.70 9.75 23.44
N CYS A 797 28.49 9.30 23.79
CA CYS A 797 27.27 10.06 23.52
C CYS A 797 27.23 11.43 24.20
N SER A 798 27.83 11.57 25.38
CA SER A 798 27.98 12.86 26.08
C SER A 798 28.99 13.80 25.42
N ASN A 799 30.00 13.27 24.73
CA ASN A 799 31.06 14.06 24.08
C ASN A 799 30.89 14.15 22.55
N PHE A 800 29.78 13.66 22.01
CA PHE A 800 29.47 13.63 20.57
C PHE A 800 28.01 13.99 20.37
N ARG A 801 27.73 15.23 19.94
CA ARG A 801 26.36 15.75 19.76
C ARG A 801 25.84 15.46 18.35
N PRO A 802 24.54 15.19 18.17
CA PRO A 802 23.99 15.01 16.84
C PRO A 802 23.91 16.34 16.06
N VAL A 803 24.14 16.29 14.75
CA VAL A 803 24.24 17.50 13.88
C VAL A 803 23.44 17.39 12.58
N MET A 804 22.62 16.35 12.44
CA MET A 804 21.91 16.06 11.19
C MET A 804 20.88 17.14 10.83
N HIS A 805 20.28 17.82 11.79
CA HIS A 805 19.34 18.91 11.53
C HIS A 805 19.96 20.05 10.70
N HIS A 806 21.28 20.26 10.79
CA HIS A 806 22.00 21.25 9.98
C HIS A 806 21.93 20.96 8.47
N PHE A 807 21.76 19.69 8.07
CA PHE A 807 21.60 19.31 6.66
C PHE A 807 20.45 20.09 6.02
N PHE A 808 19.35 20.20 6.76
CA PHE A 808 18.15 20.86 6.28
C PHE A 808 18.31 22.39 6.28
N LEU A 809 19.02 22.94 7.26
CA LEU A 809 19.25 24.39 7.38
C LEU A 809 20.19 24.93 6.31
N GLU A 810 21.18 24.14 5.90
CA GLU A 810 22.16 24.54 4.89
C GLU A 810 21.61 24.48 3.46
N ARG A 811 20.75 23.49 3.18
CA ARG A 811 20.26 23.22 1.83
C ARG A 811 18.92 23.88 1.53
N PHE A 812 18.02 23.92 2.51
CA PHE A 812 16.67 24.44 2.32
C PHE A 812 16.51 25.76 3.09
N LEU A 813 16.90 26.85 2.43
CA LEU A 813 16.89 28.19 3.02
C LEU A 813 15.46 28.74 3.20
N LEU A 814 14.51 28.28 2.39
CA LEU A 814 13.10 28.66 2.49
C LEU A 814 12.38 27.77 3.51
N PRO A 815 11.69 28.34 4.52
CA PRO A 815 11.00 27.55 5.57
C PRO A 815 9.99 26.53 5.04
N ALA A 816 9.29 26.86 3.95
CA ALA A 816 8.33 25.96 3.31
C ALA A 816 9.03 24.71 2.72
N ASP A 817 10.13 24.91 1.99
CA ASP A 817 10.92 23.83 1.40
C ASP A 817 11.61 23.01 2.49
N TRP A 818 12.16 23.68 3.51
CA TRP A 818 12.73 23.03 4.69
C TRP A 818 11.72 22.10 5.37
N PHE A 819 10.49 22.58 5.60
CA PHE A 819 9.45 21.79 6.22
C PHE A 819 9.03 20.60 5.35
N GLN A 820 8.89 20.82 4.03
CA GLN A 820 8.51 19.78 3.08
C GLN A 820 9.61 18.70 2.96
N SER A 821 10.87 19.10 2.82
CA SER A 821 12.02 18.20 2.70
C SER A 821 12.26 17.43 4.00
N ARG A 822 12.17 18.08 5.17
CA ARG A 822 12.23 17.36 6.46
C ARG A 822 11.10 16.34 6.60
N LEU A 823 9.90 16.68 6.13
CA LEU A 823 8.75 15.77 6.15
C LEU A 823 8.95 14.60 5.17
N ALA A 824 9.56 14.83 4.01
CA ALA A 824 9.94 13.78 3.06
C ALA A 824 11.03 12.85 3.62
N TYR A 825 12.03 13.41 4.32
CA TYR A 825 13.03 12.67 5.07
C TYR A 825 12.38 11.75 6.11
N THR A 826 11.59 12.29 7.05
CA THR A 826 10.97 11.47 8.11
C THR A 826 10.07 10.37 7.55
N ARG A 827 9.34 10.65 6.46
CA ARG A 827 8.47 9.67 5.79
C ARG A 827 9.25 8.57 5.09
N SER A 828 10.32 8.92 4.38
CA SER A 828 11.17 7.96 3.68
C SER A 828 11.93 7.07 4.66
N VAL A 829 12.50 7.63 5.75
CA VAL A 829 13.11 6.85 6.84
C VAL A 829 12.10 5.89 7.44
N ALA A 830 10.89 6.34 7.79
CA ALA A 830 9.85 5.48 8.35
C ALA A 830 9.46 4.31 7.43
N ALA A 831 9.28 4.58 6.13
CA ALA A 831 8.92 3.55 5.17
C ALA A 831 10.07 2.53 4.97
N SER A 832 11.30 3.02 4.79
CA SER A 832 12.49 2.18 4.60
C SER A 832 12.84 1.36 5.84
N SER A 833 12.68 1.90 7.06
CA SER A 833 12.90 1.17 8.31
C SER A 833 11.93 -0.01 8.47
N MET A 834 10.64 0.20 8.23
CA MET A 834 9.64 -0.88 8.35
C MET A 834 9.84 -1.95 7.29
N VAL A 835 10.09 -1.56 6.04
CA VAL A 835 10.35 -2.52 4.96
C VAL A 835 11.65 -3.27 5.18
N GLY A 836 12.72 -2.57 5.57
CA GLY A 836 14.00 -3.19 5.87
C GLY A 836 13.92 -4.16 7.03
N TYR A 837 13.12 -3.85 8.06
CA TYR A 837 12.85 -4.76 9.16
C TYR A 837 12.14 -6.05 8.71
N ILE A 838 11.08 -5.95 7.90
CA ILE A 838 10.32 -7.12 7.43
C ILE A 838 11.22 -8.06 6.62
N VAL A 839 12.04 -7.50 5.74
CA VAL A 839 12.98 -8.27 4.90
C VAL A 839 14.20 -8.75 5.71
N GLY A 840 14.53 -8.08 6.81
CA GLY A 840 15.72 -8.39 7.61
C GLY A 840 17.01 -7.85 7.00
N LEU A 841 16.98 -6.64 6.46
CA LEU A 841 18.16 -5.98 5.86
C LEU A 841 19.21 -5.68 6.93
N GLY A 842 20.44 -6.15 6.71
CA GLY A 842 21.62 -5.87 7.54
C GLY A 842 22.67 -5.02 6.81
N ASP A 843 23.81 -4.80 7.45
CA ASP A 843 24.94 -4.00 6.92
C ASP A 843 24.53 -2.55 6.57
N ARG A 844 23.68 -1.95 7.42
CA ARG A 844 23.14 -0.59 7.24
C ARG A 844 24.03 0.47 7.88
N HIS A 845 25.32 0.47 7.53
CA HIS A 845 26.25 1.51 7.94
C HIS A 845 26.00 2.84 7.18
N SER A 846 26.59 3.94 7.65
CA SER A 846 26.32 5.30 7.13
C SER A 846 26.67 5.51 5.64
N MET A 847 27.53 4.69 5.04
CA MET A 847 27.81 4.74 3.59
C MET A 847 26.76 4.04 2.71
N ASN A 848 25.92 3.17 3.26
CA ASN A 848 24.87 2.44 2.51
C ASN A 848 23.50 3.13 2.57
N ILE A 849 23.43 4.30 3.20
CA ILE A 849 22.25 5.14 3.28
C ILE A 849 22.60 6.46 2.61
N LEU A 850 22.02 6.69 1.45
CA LEU A 850 22.18 7.93 0.69
C LEU A 850 21.04 8.89 1.04
N ILE A 851 21.31 10.19 0.92
CA ILE A 851 20.30 11.24 1.03
C ILE A 851 20.27 12.02 -0.27
N ASP A 852 19.08 12.17 -0.84
CA ASP A 852 18.85 13.05 -1.98
C ASP A 852 18.97 14.52 -1.54
N GLN A 853 19.81 15.25 -2.24
CA GLN A 853 20.12 16.64 -1.94
C GLN A 853 18.95 17.59 -2.19
N ASP A 854 18.09 17.27 -3.17
CA ASP A 854 17.00 18.13 -3.60
C ASP A 854 15.71 17.87 -2.80
N THR A 855 15.44 16.60 -2.48
CA THR A 855 14.18 16.20 -1.80
C THR A 855 14.36 15.79 -0.34
N ALA A 856 15.59 15.53 0.10
CA ALA A 856 15.93 14.91 1.39
C ALA A 856 15.35 13.51 1.61
N GLU A 857 14.87 12.82 0.57
CA GLU A 857 14.47 11.41 0.66
C GLU A 857 15.70 10.52 0.88
N VAL A 858 15.58 9.51 1.75
CA VAL A 858 16.65 8.52 1.95
C VAL A 858 16.56 7.38 0.95
N VAL A 859 17.72 6.91 0.48
CA VAL A 859 17.86 5.77 -0.44
C VAL A 859 18.80 4.76 0.18
N HIS A 860 18.35 3.51 0.32
CA HIS A 860 19.20 2.42 0.81
C HIS A 860 19.85 1.74 -0.39
N ILE A 861 21.17 1.56 -0.36
CA ILE A 861 21.92 0.87 -1.42
C ILE A 861 22.64 -0.37 -0.89
N ASP A 862 23.09 -1.24 -1.78
CA ASP A 862 23.77 -2.51 -1.47
C ASP A 862 22.94 -3.40 -0.54
N LEU A 863 21.96 -4.12 -1.09
CA LEU A 863 20.97 -4.90 -0.32
C LEU A 863 21.41 -6.37 -0.12
N GLY A 864 22.72 -6.62 -0.25
CA GLY A 864 23.31 -7.95 -0.24
C GLY A 864 23.33 -8.67 1.11
N VAL A 865 22.97 -8.01 2.23
CA VAL A 865 22.71 -8.66 3.53
C VAL A 865 21.23 -8.54 3.84
N ALA A 866 20.51 -9.64 3.76
CA ALA A 866 19.07 -9.69 4.02
C ALA A 866 18.68 -10.93 4.82
N PHE A 867 17.40 -11.07 5.17
CA PHE A 867 16.86 -12.25 5.85
C PHE A 867 17.59 -12.62 7.14
N GLU A 868 17.88 -11.63 7.98
CA GLU A 868 18.57 -11.78 9.28
C GLU A 868 20.04 -12.21 9.19
N GLN A 869 20.65 -12.22 8.00
CA GLN A 869 22.07 -12.54 7.84
C GLN A 869 22.99 -11.59 8.64
N GLY A 870 22.54 -10.37 8.97
CA GLY A 870 23.26 -9.43 9.84
C GLY A 870 23.48 -9.97 11.27
N LEU A 871 22.61 -10.85 11.77
CA LEU A 871 22.78 -11.52 13.06
C LEU A 871 23.85 -12.62 13.03
N MET A 872 24.26 -13.06 11.84
CA MET A 872 25.25 -14.13 11.64
C MET A 872 26.66 -13.60 11.38
N LEU A 873 26.86 -12.28 11.42
CA LEU A 873 28.18 -11.65 11.33
C LEU A 873 28.99 -11.90 12.60
N LYS A 874 30.34 -11.80 12.52
CA LYS A 874 31.24 -12.01 13.68
C LYS A 874 30.86 -11.10 14.85
N THR A 875 30.53 -9.84 14.57
CA THR A 875 29.81 -8.96 15.50
C THR A 875 28.38 -8.82 15.00
N PRO A 876 27.38 -9.43 15.67
CA PRO A 876 26.01 -9.46 15.17
C PRO A 876 25.34 -8.09 15.25
N GLU A 877 24.56 -7.74 14.23
CA GLU A 877 23.75 -6.52 14.22
C GLU A 877 22.45 -6.74 14.99
N ARG A 878 22.40 -6.31 16.25
CA ARG A 878 21.27 -6.59 17.17
C ARG A 878 20.10 -5.62 17.06
N VAL A 879 20.25 -4.51 16.33
CA VAL A 879 19.20 -3.52 16.13
C VAL A 879 18.35 -3.86 14.88
N PRO A 880 17.03 -3.65 14.90
CA PRO A 880 16.16 -4.02 13.78
C PRO A 880 16.35 -3.15 12.52
N PHE A 881 16.79 -1.90 12.69
CA PHE A 881 17.16 -0.96 11.63
C PHE A 881 17.98 0.20 12.23
N ARG A 882 18.65 0.98 11.38
CA ARG A 882 19.42 2.16 11.81
C ARG A 882 18.46 3.29 12.25
N LEU A 883 18.38 3.55 13.55
CA LEU A 883 17.68 4.69 14.14
C LEU A 883 18.52 5.32 15.25
N THR A 884 19.66 5.86 14.85
CA THR A 884 20.66 6.47 15.73
C THR A 884 20.33 7.93 16.03
N ARG A 885 21.16 8.59 16.85
CA ARG A 885 20.91 9.95 17.36
C ARG A 885 20.88 10.98 16.24
N ASP A 886 21.76 10.91 15.25
CA ASP A 886 21.75 11.78 14.08
C ASP A 886 20.49 11.58 13.23
N ILE A 887 20.03 10.33 13.05
CA ILE A 887 18.80 10.08 12.28
C ILE A 887 17.58 10.68 12.98
N ILE A 888 17.50 10.54 14.30
CA ILE A 888 16.41 11.10 15.11
C ILE A 888 16.46 12.65 15.08
N ASP A 889 17.65 13.22 15.19
CA ASP A 889 17.88 14.68 15.15
C ASP A 889 17.39 15.30 13.83
N GLY A 890 17.60 14.61 12.70
CA GLY A 890 17.07 15.02 11.40
C GLY A 890 15.54 15.08 11.33
N MET A 891 14.80 14.43 12.24
CA MET A 891 13.33 14.52 12.30
C MET A 891 12.84 15.82 12.97
N GLY A 892 13.71 16.50 13.72
CA GLY A 892 13.40 17.70 14.49
C GLY A 892 12.92 17.41 15.90
N VAL A 893 12.31 18.41 16.54
CA VAL A 893 12.03 18.43 17.99
C VAL A 893 11.12 17.29 18.49
N THR A 894 10.23 16.75 17.64
CA THR A 894 9.35 15.65 18.04
C THR A 894 10.06 14.29 18.00
N GLY A 895 11.24 14.21 17.37
CA GLY A 895 12.01 12.98 17.18
C GLY A 895 11.16 11.87 16.56
N VAL A 896 11.17 10.71 17.21
CA VAL A 896 10.42 9.51 16.79
C VAL A 896 8.91 9.64 17.00
N GLU A 897 8.48 10.52 17.90
CA GLU A 897 7.07 10.75 18.18
C GLU A 897 6.43 11.65 17.12
N GLY A 898 5.18 11.37 16.76
CA GLY A 898 4.47 12.12 15.72
C GLY A 898 4.58 11.49 14.34
N VAL A 899 5.25 12.14 13.39
CA VAL A 899 5.21 11.75 11.97
C VAL A 899 5.84 10.37 11.75
N PHE A 900 7.01 10.12 12.32
CA PHE A 900 7.75 8.88 12.13
C PHE A 900 6.93 7.66 12.57
N ARG A 901 6.53 7.61 13.85
CA ARG A 901 5.65 6.55 14.39
C ARG A 901 4.39 6.32 13.55
N ARG A 902 3.65 7.39 13.21
CA ARG A 902 2.40 7.27 12.43
C ARG A 902 2.64 6.73 11.01
N CYS A 903 3.77 7.07 10.40
CA CYS A 903 4.14 6.53 9.10
C CYS A 903 4.54 5.05 9.22
N CYS A 904 5.30 4.67 10.25
CA CYS A 904 5.63 3.27 10.53
C CYS A 904 4.38 2.39 10.71
N GLU A 905 3.42 2.83 11.54
CA GLU A 905 2.14 2.14 11.77
C GLU A 905 1.38 1.92 10.45
N LYS A 906 1.28 2.96 9.62
CA LYS A 906 0.53 2.89 8.36
C LYS A 906 1.25 2.05 7.31
N THR A 907 2.57 2.13 7.19
CA THR A 907 3.37 1.29 6.29
C THR A 907 3.21 -0.18 6.67
N LEU A 908 3.41 -0.52 7.95
CA LEU A 908 3.30 -1.89 8.43
C LEU A 908 1.88 -2.44 8.26
N CYS A 909 0.84 -1.64 8.54
CA CYS A 909 -0.55 -2.03 8.31
C CYS A 909 -0.82 -2.43 6.84
N VAL A 910 -0.30 -1.64 5.88
CA VAL A 910 -0.43 -1.93 4.44
C VAL A 910 0.32 -3.21 4.05
N MET A 911 1.51 -3.44 4.62
CA MET A 911 2.28 -4.66 4.37
C MET A 911 1.58 -5.90 4.92
N ARG A 912 1.09 -5.87 6.17
CA ARG A 912 0.34 -7.00 6.76
C ARG A 912 -0.92 -7.34 5.95
N ALA A 913 -1.64 -6.33 5.46
CA ALA A 913 -2.83 -6.52 4.63
C ALA A 913 -2.54 -7.20 3.28
N ASN A 914 -1.32 -7.08 2.76
CA ASN A 914 -0.89 -7.66 1.48
C ASN A 914 0.23 -8.71 1.64
N LYS A 915 0.33 -9.34 2.82
CA LYS A 915 1.44 -10.26 3.17
C LYS A 915 1.69 -11.36 2.14
N GLU A 916 0.63 -11.88 1.55
CA GLU A 916 0.70 -13.04 0.65
C GLU A 916 1.38 -12.68 -0.67
N ALA A 917 1.11 -11.49 -1.23
CA ALA A 917 1.80 -11.00 -2.42
C ALA A 917 3.28 -10.71 -2.15
N LEU A 918 3.60 -10.19 -0.96
CA LEU A 918 4.98 -9.94 -0.52
C LEU A 918 5.76 -11.26 -0.35
N LEU A 919 5.13 -12.30 0.20
CA LEU A 919 5.73 -13.62 0.33
C LEU A 919 6.01 -14.27 -1.04
N THR A 920 5.10 -14.16 -2.00
CA THR A 920 5.32 -14.69 -3.37
C THR A 920 6.54 -14.09 -4.07
N ILE A 921 6.87 -12.81 -3.81
CA ILE A 921 8.10 -12.21 -4.34
C ILE A 921 9.36 -12.85 -3.71
N ILE A 922 9.31 -13.14 -2.42
CA ILE A 922 10.45 -13.70 -1.66
C ILE A 922 10.63 -15.20 -1.93
N GLU A 923 9.55 -15.93 -2.22
CA GLU A 923 9.57 -17.36 -2.54
C GLU A 923 10.50 -17.74 -3.71
N VAL A 924 10.85 -16.78 -4.59
CA VAL A 924 11.84 -16.99 -5.67
C VAL A 924 13.15 -17.53 -5.15
N PHE A 925 13.62 -17.00 -4.03
CA PHE A 925 14.92 -17.35 -3.48
C PHE A 925 15.00 -18.82 -3.04
N VAL A 926 13.87 -19.49 -2.77
CA VAL A 926 13.85 -20.93 -2.43
C VAL A 926 14.16 -21.77 -3.65
N HIS A 927 13.75 -21.31 -4.82
CA HIS A 927 13.75 -22.09 -6.04
C HIS A 927 14.82 -21.68 -7.05
N ASP A 928 15.53 -20.59 -6.76
CA ASP A 928 16.75 -20.21 -7.46
C ASP A 928 17.95 -20.93 -6.81
N PRO A 929 18.51 -21.97 -7.46
CA PRO A 929 19.63 -22.77 -6.92
C PRO A 929 20.92 -21.95 -6.80
N LEU A 930 20.94 -20.76 -7.37
CA LEU A 930 22.09 -19.88 -7.39
C LEU A 930 22.13 -18.95 -6.16
N TYR A 931 21.10 -19.00 -5.30
CA TYR A 931 21.02 -18.17 -4.10
C TYR A 931 21.61 -18.86 -2.86
N LYS A 932 22.41 -18.12 -2.09
CA LYS A 932 22.98 -18.57 -0.81
C LYS A 932 22.21 -17.95 0.34
N TRP A 933 21.45 -18.78 1.05
CA TRP A 933 20.68 -18.35 2.22
C TRP A 933 21.54 -18.13 3.47
N ALA A 934 22.68 -18.83 3.58
CA ALA A 934 23.66 -18.62 4.63
C ALA A 934 24.84 -17.79 4.12
N LEU A 935 25.20 -16.75 4.88
CA LEU A 935 26.39 -15.95 4.62
C LEU A 935 27.63 -16.79 4.99
N SER A 936 28.57 -16.99 4.06
CA SER A 936 29.75 -17.81 4.39
C SER A 936 30.58 -17.13 5.49
N PRO A 937 31.15 -17.87 6.45
CA PRO A 937 31.97 -17.30 7.52
C PRO A 937 33.10 -16.40 6.99
N LEU A 938 33.68 -16.75 5.84
CA LEU A 938 34.71 -15.95 5.16
C LEU A 938 34.17 -14.61 4.63
N LYS A 939 32.96 -14.59 4.05
CA LYS A 939 32.31 -13.33 3.62
C LYS A 939 31.93 -12.46 4.81
N ALA A 940 31.45 -13.06 5.90
CA ALA A 940 31.15 -12.35 7.16
C ALA A 940 32.42 -11.70 7.73
N LEU A 941 33.53 -12.44 7.71
CA LEU A 941 34.84 -11.95 8.15
C LEU A 941 35.39 -10.84 7.25
N GLN A 942 35.28 -10.99 5.92
CA GLN A 942 35.74 -9.96 4.97
C GLN A 942 35.00 -8.63 5.13
N ARG A 943 33.68 -8.67 5.39
CA ARG A 943 32.90 -7.44 5.60
C ARG A 943 33.23 -6.71 6.91
N GLN A 944 33.84 -7.41 7.88
CA GLN A 944 34.23 -6.82 9.17
C GLN A 944 35.77 -6.70 9.38
N LYS A 945 36.60 -7.12 8.41
CA LYS A 945 38.07 -6.94 8.44
C LYS A 945 38.47 -5.70 7.64
N GLU A 946 39.25 -4.81 8.25
CA GLU A 946 39.84 -3.63 7.59
C GLU A 946 41.35 -3.78 7.27
N THR A 947 42.02 -4.86 7.72
CA THR A 947 43.45 -5.08 7.44
C THR A 947 43.65 -6.04 6.26
N VAL A 948 44.30 -5.54 5.22
CA VAL A 948 44.86 -6.35 4.12
C VAL A 948 46.08 -7.08 4.67
N ASP A 949 45.95 -8.36 5.04
CA ASP A 949 46.91 -9.43 4.71
C ASP A 949 46.72 -10.75 5.47
N THR A 950 47.21 -11.79 4.78
CA THR A 950 47.47 -13.19 5.15
C THR A 950 46.32 -14.20 5.06
N ASP A 951 46.40 -15.00 3.98
CA ASP A 951 45.78 -16.31 3.81
C ASP A 951 46.04 -17.20 5.03
N SER A 952 44.98 -17.64 5.70
CA SER A 952 45.02 -18.86 6.50
C SER A 952 43.92 -19.79 6.01
N CYS A 953 44.31 -20.71 5.12
CA CYS A 953 43.51 -21.84 4.69
C CYS A 953 43.21 -22.74 5.89
N LEU A 954 41.95 -22.79 6.30
CA LEU A 954 41.42 -23.88 7.10
C LEU A 954 40.43 -24.64 6.22
N ASP A 955 40.65 -25.94 6.15
CA ASP A 955 39.94 -26.91 5.32
C ASP A 955 38.51 -27.06 5.85
N ASP A 956 37.51 -26.75 5.01
CA ASP A 956 36.09 -26.89 5.34
C ASP A 956 35.73 -28.38 5.31
N SER A 957 35.57 -28.99 6.48
CA SER A 957 34.97 -30.32 6.61
C SER A 957 33.57 -30.32 6.00
N GLN A 958 33.41 -31.15 4.97
CA GLN A 958 32.23 -31.30 4.13
C GLN A 958 31.00 -31.74 4.94
N GLU A 959 30.03 -30.85 5.11
CA GLU A 959 28.62 -31.24 5.19
C GLU A 959 27.86 -30.69 3.96
N PRO A 960 27.01 -31.51 3.31
CA PRO A 960 26.26 -31.08 2.15
C PRO A 960 25.31 -29.94 2.53
N TYR A 961 25.49 -28.80 1.87
CA TYR A 961 24.72 -27.57 2.03
C TYR A 961 23.23 -27.82 1.75
N ASP A 962 22.41 -27.92 2.80
CA ASP A 962 20.96 -28.13 2.70
C ASP A 962 20.22 -26.78 2.49
N GLY A 963 20.56 -26.09 1.39
CA GLY A 963 20.16 -24.70 1.11
C GLY A 963 18.65 -24.45 1.13
N ASN A 964 17.83 -25.48 0.93
CA ASN A 964 16.37 -25.38 0.98
C ASN A 964 15.83 -25.19 2.41
N LYS A 965 16.53 -25.65 3.45
CA LYS A 965 16.09 -25.51 4.85
C LYS A 965 16.32 -24.10 5.38
N ASP A 966 17.47 -23.50 5.07
CA ASP A 966 17.76 -22.11 5.43
C ASP A 966 16.79 -21.14 4.72
N ALA A 967 16.45 -21.45 3.47
CA ALA A 967 15.41 -20.76 2.70
C ALA A 967 14.05 -20.74 3.40
N ALA A 968 13.58 -21.94 3.75
CA ALA A 968 12.31 -22.10 4.43
C ALA A 968 12.30 -21.38 5.79
N ARG A 969 13.42 -21.39 6.52
CA ARG A 969 13.57 -20.68 7.81
C ARG A 969 13.45 -19.17 7.64
N ALA A 970 14.15 -18.60 6.66
CA ALA A 970 14.11 -17.17 6.39
C ALA A 970 12.71 -16.68 5.99
N ILE A 971 12.04 -17.40 5.07
CA ILE A 971 10.67 -17.08 4.67
C ILE A 971 9.69 -17.22 5.83
N LEU A 972 9.86 -18.26 6.65
CA LEU A 972 9.04 -18.42 7.86
C LEU A 972 9.23 -17.22 8.81
N ARG A 973 10.46 -16.72 8.99
CA ARG A 973 10.71 -15.55 9.82
C ARG A 973 10.06 -14.29 9.23
N VAL A 974 10.17 -14.05 7.92
CA VAL A 974 9.48 -12.93 7.26
C VAL A 974 7.97 -13.02 7.44
N LYS A 975 7.41 -14.22 7.27
CA LYS A 975 5.98 -14.50 7.49
C LYS A 975 5.58 -14.19 8.94
N GLN A 976 6.35 -14.63 9.93
CA GLN A 976 6.12 -14.31 11.34
C GLN A 976 6.11 -12.79 11.59
N LYS A 977 7.08 -12.05 11.05
CA LYS A 977 7.13 -10.59 11.16
C LYS A 977 5.91 -9.89 10.55
N LEU A 978 5.44 -10.38 9.40
CA LEU A 978 4.22 -9.90 8.73
C LEU A 978 2.92 -10.28 9.47
N ASP A 979 2.89 -11.43 10.14
CA ASP A 979 1.77 -11.84 10.99
C ASP A 979 1.78 -11.10 12.35
N GLY A 980 2.93 -10.49 12.70
CA GLY A 980 3.12 -9.72 13.92
C GLY A 980 3.63 -10.55 15.10
N TYR A 981 4.23 -11.71 14.84
CA TYR A 981 4.88 -12.53 15.85
C TYR A 981 6.30 -12.02 16.13
N GLU A 982 6.49 -11.47 17.33
CA GLU A 982 7.80 -11.17 17.91
C GLU A 982 8.00 -12.01 19.17
N ASP A 983 9.16 -12.66 19.29
CA ASP A 983 9.51 -13.50 20.45
C ASP A 983 8.46 -14.57 20.80
N GLY A 984 7.69 -15.02 19.81
CA GLY A 984 6.61 -16.00 19.96
C GLY A 984 5.23 -15.40 20.30
N GLU A 985 5.14 -14.09 20.52
CA GLU A 985 3.88 -13.40 20.85
C GLU A 985 3.32 -12.60 19.66
N MET A 986 2.01 -12.69 19.45
CA MET A 986 1.33 -11.91 18.42
C MET A 986 1.03 -10.49 18.92
N ARG A 987 1.56 -9.48 18.23
CA ARG A 987 1.40 -8.06 18.57
C ARG A 987 0.56 -7.30 17.56
N SER A 988 -0.20 -6.32 18.06
CA SER A 988 -0.89 -5.34 17.22
C SER A 988 0.12 -4.51 16.40
N VAL A 989 -0.32 -3.85 15.34
CA VAL A 989 0.55 -3.00 14.51
C VAL A 989 1.23 -1.90 15.35
N GLN A 990 0.47 -1.25 16.23
CA GLN A 990 0.99 -0.21 17.12
C GLN A 990 1.99 -0.79 18.14
N GLY A 991 1.68 -1.96 18.71
CA GLY A 991 2.56 -2.64 19.66
C GLY A 991 3.89 -3.11 19.04
N GLN A 992 3.85 -3.68 17.83
CA GLN A 992 5.07 -4.08 17.11
C GLN A 992 5.92 -2.86 16.78
N VAL A 993 5.34 -1.77 16.25
CA VAL A 993 6.09 -0.54 15.96
C VAL A 993 6.72 0.05 17.22
N GLN A 994 6.01 0.08 18.35
CA GLN A 994 6.56 0.55 19.62
C GLN A 994 7.81 -0.25 20.03
N GLN A 995 7.72 -1.57 20.01
CA GLN A 995 8.84 -2.44 20.36
C GLN A 995 10.02 -2.21 19.42
N LEU A 996 9.78 -2.16 18.10
CA LEU A 996 10.84 -1.98 17.12
C LEU A 996 11.59 -0.65 17.29
N ILE A 997 10.87 0.42 17.64
CA ILE A 997 11.49 1.73 17.92
C ILE A 997 12.33 1.66 19.19
N GLN A 998 11.81 1.04 20.26
CA GLN A 998 12.56 0.87 21.51
C GLN A 998 13.84 0.05 21.28
N ASP A 999 13.72 -1.06 20.56
CA ASP A 999 14.81 -1.95 20.20
C ASP A 999 15.88 -1.29 19.32
N ALA A 1000 15.49 -0.35 18.46
CA ALA A 1000 16.42 0.36 17.58
C ALA A 1000 17.23 1.45 18.30
N VAL A 1001 16.70 2.01 19.38
CA VAL A 1001 17.34 3.08 20.18
C VAL A 1001 17.95 2.54 21.47
N ASP A 1002 17.81 1.24 21.74
CA ASP A 1002 18.31 0.60 22.94
C ASP A 1002 19.83 0.70 23.06
N VAL A 1003 20.29 1.33 24.15
CA VAL A 1003 21.70 1.53 24.47
C VAL A 1003 22.43 0.20 24.63
N ASP A 1004 21.77 -0.81 25.20
CA ASP A 1004 22.40 -2.11 25.47
C ASP A 1004 22.64 -2.90 24.18
N ARG A 1005 21.83 -2.66 23.14
CA ARG A 1005 22.04 -3.22 21.80
C ARG A 1005 23.04 -2.41 20.99
N LEU A 1006 22.91 -1.07 20.98
CA LEU A 1006 23.77 -0.17 20.21
C LEU A 1006 25.24 -0.25 20.65
N CYS A 1007 25.53 -0.37 21.95
CA CYS A 1007 26.91 -0.45 22.43
C CYS A 1007 27.63 -1.74 22.02
N GLN A 1008 26.88 -2.79 21.65
CA GLN A 1008 27.45 -4.08 21.21
C GLN A 1008 27.68 -4.16 19.70
N MET A 1009 27.19 -3.17 18.95
CA MET A 1009 27.34 -3.11 17.50
C MET A 1009 28.80 -2.98 17.08
N PHE A 1010 29.08 -3.38 15.83
CA PHE A 1010 30.40 -3.22 15.24
C PHE A 1010 30.80 -1.72 15.20
N PRO A 1011 31.99 -1.32 15.67
CA PRO A 1011 32.40 0.09 15.68
C PRO A 1011 32.41 0.77 14.30
N GLY A 1012 32.66 0.02 13.22
CA GLY A 1012 32.57 0.55 11.84
C GLY A 1012 31.14 0.85 11.38
N TRP A 1013 30.13 0.29 12.04
CA TRP A 1013 28.72 0.68 11.84
C TRP A 1013 28.43 2.09 12.37
N GLY A 1014 29.25 2.56 13.32
CA GLY A 1014 29.13 3.88 13.95
C GLY A 1014 27.83 4.03 14.74
N PRO A 1015 27.64 3.32 15.87
CA PRO A 1015 26.37 3.33 16.61
C PRO A 1015 26.03 4.63 17.33
N TRP A 1016 27.01 5.50 17.53
CA TRP A 1016 26.82 6.83 18.15
C TRP A 1016 26.36 7.91 17.15
N LEU A 1017 26.53 7.65 15.83
CA LEU A 1017 26.12 8.51 14.71
C LEU A 1017 24.65 8.35 14.40
#